data_AF-A0A1H3PWG7-F1
#
_entry.id   AF-A0A1H3PWG7-F1
#
_cell.length_a   1.000
_cell.length_b   1.000
_cell.length_c   1.000
_cell.angle_alpha   90.00
_cell.angle_beta   90.00
_cell.angle_gamma   90.00
#
_symmetry.space_group_name_H-M   'P 1'
#
loop_
_entity.id
_entity.type
_entity.pdbx_description
1 polymer ?
#
loop_
_entity_poly.entity_id
_entity_poly.type
_entity_poly.pdbx_seq_one_letter_code
_entity_poly.pdbx_strand_id
1 'polypeptide(L)'
;MIYVLDTSERIVATLGDGGQSSLSYWHDRHRENLYDVLSTYEFETDSSHPNSLFLVAENFIARKDFDNNIILFKIKRVEENQSEGKYIKKVYCENAATSELLTDIIRPRILSGYTASQTLDYILNGSQWEKGEVSFVGAETIEFKDYETALQGLHILKKKFSAEFYFTIEMKNNRIYKRYVHFIERRGNRTGKRFEYERDIQGLRRIEDSSELVTALIALGPEKDGKRMTIQPVNNGIDWIGDEEARDRWSHSGKHLFGVFESDNATSPSSLKDQALKELERRKKPLYSYEVDVVLLEHVAGYAHKSVRLGDGLDTIDRAITPEIYLSSRIIELIRSYTDPTQDSCILGEHIPQFISIPSKISELQQNLRNKAKENIIETARRIGTHFRIRTPRSEDAGDFHNDVKGYGIHLRVNEPIHLGTTMLISNSDNVSGNIVLYSKDTDSIIAKRSVLLSKGSNQIDLDLQIPDKGDYWLGVDGGWIGGMVKRFEIKNTSYPIDAGSMKVIGSGQRNEENDNDHYYYFADITAKAPNIVGDLPDSFTLPGENISGSIQVTNDHKIVVINSDGNRVMDANSDDLGVRKIIAGEIVSSSVVSASKKNKTIHIHCSDGSDETGDGTSEKPFRSIQTVIDALSKYNEGFVELKISGTSTTEDLSLYGFFGPGVIRLDFPSSFELMGTLTVLNCTSEVNIFNLTVNRKPSEFTTPVLVSRSLYVYFKYLKTYSDYEAKYGIHMNDNSMVFLHKCQFWGAKEYAILAGYASQIVVIDAIGGSLGSNKPDDEKRPDCSVGAFFGATISIDGTIPVGKVLTRTGNSGEIRNAPSSGSAGGTEIPTPPPQTVKEYTDTFSSTSSKSWRTKYGWRSDNSYVYQGSYGYGNHMGLWFFNDASIRSTLSSSKEITSIRLRVSRRSEGGNSSSNTPTFRTHNYSSPPKGEPDLSSSTSPTGFKWGDDKWVTLPTSWGASLRDGDAKGIAIFEKDGSPYMIFNGSATLEIKYKK
;
A
#
# COMPACT_ATOMS: atom_id res chain seq x y z
N MET A 1 24.32 -9.48 -29.03
CA MET A 1 25.03 -10.39 -28.10
C MET A 1 25.26 -9.64 -26.79
N ILE A 2 24.95 -10.27 -25.65
CA ILE A 2 25.10 -9.73 -24.30
C ILE A 2 25.92 -10.71 -23.47
N TYR A 3 26.90 -10.22 -22.72
CA TYR A 3 27.62 -11.01 -21.72
C TYR A 3 27.00 -10.78 -20.34
N VAL A 4 26.64 -11.84 -19.64
CA VAL A 4 26.16 -11.77 -18.25
C VAL A 4 27.33 -12.04 -17.33
N LEU A 5 27.56 -11.17 -16.36
CA LEU A 5 28.63 -11.31 -15.38
C LEU A 5 28.04 -11.44 -13.97
N ASP A 6 28.63 -12.31 -13.16
CA ASP A 6 28.29 -12.38 -11.74
C ASP A 6 28.80 -11.15 -10.97
N THR A 7 28.45 -11.05 -9.69
CA THR A 7 28.94 -9.98 -8.79
C THR A 7 30.47 -9.97 -8.61
N SER A 8 31.17 -11.03 -9.04
CA SER A 8 32.63 -11.12 -9.08
C SER A 8 33.21 -10.75 -10.45
N GLU A 9 32.40 -10.15 -11.34
CA GLU A 9 32.76 -9.70 -12.69
C GLU A 9 33.27 -10.81 -13.62
N ARG A 10 32.84 -12.05 -13.38
CA ARG A 10 33.14 -13.18 -14.27
C ARG A 10 31.99 -13.40 -15.22
N ILE A 11 32.28 -13.56 -16.51
CA ILE A 11 31.26 -13.97 -17.48
C ILE A 11 30.72 -15.34 -17.09
N VAL A 12 29.43 -15.41 -16.80
CA VAL A 12 28.70 -16.63 -16.41
C VAL A 12 27.71 -17.09 -17.47
N ALA A 13 27.28 -16.20 -18.37
CA ALA A 13 26.44 -16.55 -19.50
C ALA A 13 26.62 -15.60 -20.69
N THR A 14 26.14 -16.02 -21.86
CA THR A 14 26.06 -15.19 -23.07
C THR A 14 24.69 -15.33 -23.70
N LEU A 15 24.09 -14.20 -24.09
CA LEU A 15 22.80 -14.13 -24.78
C LEU A 15 22.99 -13.66 -26.23
N GLY A 16 22.23 -14.22 -27.16
CA GLY A 16 22.24 -13.88 -28.59
C GLY A 16 21.98 -15.07 -29.52
N ASP A 17 22.09 -14.84 -30.83
CA ASP A 17 21.69 -15.81 -31.88
C ASP A 17 22.76 -16.86 -32.23
N GLY A 18 23.71 -17.12 -31.31
CA GLY A 18 25.00 -17.74 -31.60
C GLY A 18 25.13 -19.25 -31.37
N GLY A 19 24.04 -20.02 -31.21
CA GLY A 19 24.07 -21.49 -31.15
C GLY A 19 23.20 -22.10 -30.03
N GLN A 20 23.19 -23.44 -29.92
CA GLN A 20 22.35 -24.21 -28.97
C GLN A 20 22.58 -23.91 -27.48
N SER A 21 23.62 -23.16 -27.11
CA SER A 21 23.97 -22.81 -25.73
C SER A 21 23.74 -21.33 -25.37
N SER A 22 23.39 -20.47 -26.34
CA SER A 22 23.13 -19.05 -26.10
C SER A 22 21.65 -18.80 -25.85
N LEU A 23 21.36 -18.09 -24.76
CA LEU A 23 19.99 -17.73 -24.40
C LEU A 23 19.49 -16.61 -25.33
N SER A 24 18.44 -16.89 -26.08
CA SER A 24 17.78 -15.89 -26.94
C SER A 24 17.06 -14.85 -26.10
N TYR A 25 17.04 -13.61 -26.59
CA TYR A 25 16.32 -12.50 -25.97
C TYR A 25 15.58 -11.70 -27.04
N TRP A 26 14.52 -11.02 -26.64
CA TRP A 26 13.65 -10.23 -27.52
C TRP A 26 13.04 -9.06 -26.75
N HIS A 27 12.26 -8.22 -27.45
CA HIS A 27 11.67 -6.98 -26.91
C HIS A 27 12.71 -6.14 -26.16
N ASP A 28 13.93 -6.05 -26.69
CA ASP A 28 15.00 -5.29 -26.05
C ASP A 28 14.86 -3.80 -26.28
N ARG A 29 15.12 -3.02 -25.24
CA ARG A 29 15.02 -1.56 -25.28
C ARG A 29 16.15 -0.91 -24.51
N HIS A 30 17.06 -0.27 -25.23
CA HIS A 30 18.10 0.60 -24.70
C HIS A 30 17.65 2.05 -24.81
N ARG A 31 17.47 2.72 -23.67
CA ARG A 31 17.07 4.12 -23.62
C ARG A 31 18.24 4.94 -23.09
N GLU A 32 18.66 5.93 -23.87
CA GLU A 32 19.71 6.88 -23.52
C GLU A 32 19.18 8.30 -23.57
N ASN A 33 19.56 9.14 -22.61
CA ASN A 33 19.25 10.56 -22.61
C ASN A 33 20.49 11.41 -22.32
N LEU A 34 20.62 12.49 -23.10
CA LEU A 34 21.83 13.31 -23.15
C LEU A 34 22.02 14.16 -21.89
N TYR A 35 20.92 14.62 -21.28
CA TYR A 35 20.95 15.64 -20.22
C TYR A 35 21.01 15.03 -18.83
N ASP A 36 20.17 14.05 -18.53
CA ASP A 36 20.23 13.33 -17.25
C ASP A 36 21.29 12.21 -17.25
N VAL A 37 21.90 11.94 -18.41
CA VAL A 37 22.87 10.85 -18.61
C VAL A 37 22.27 9.49 -18.22
N LEU A 38 20.95 9.36 -18.36
CA LEU A 38 20.23 8.11 -18.18
C LEU A 38 20.66 7.13 -19.27
N SER A 39 20.96 5.91 -18.86
CA SER A 39 21.17 4.78 -19.76
C SER A 39 20.58 3.56 -19.08
N THR A 40 19.44 3.09 -19.59
CA THR A 40 18.70 1.92 -19.07
C THR A 40 18.52 0.90 -20.17
N TYR A 41 18.54 -0.37 -19.78
CA TYR A 41 18.37 -1.47 -20.71
C TYR A 41 17.39 -2.48 -20.14
N GLU A 42 16.39 -2.86 -20.94
CA GLU A 42 15.44 -3.92 -20.60
C GLU A 42 15.29 -4.91 -21.76
N PHE A 43 14.95 -6.14 -21.43
CA PHE A 43 14.68 -7.20 -22.43
C PHE A 43 13.89 -8.36 -21.81
N GLU A 44 13.33 -9.19 -22.67
CA GLU A 44 12.66 -10.44 -22.32
C GLU A 44 13.46 -11.65 -22.80
N THR A 45 13.31 -12.77 -22.09
CA THR A 45 13.99 -14.03 -22.40
C THR A 45 13.19 -15.23 -21.89
N ASP A 46 13.51 -16.42 -22.39
CA ASP A 46 12.97 -17.68 -21.87
C ASP A 46 13.53 -17.95 -20.47
N SER A 47 12.66 -18.09 -19.47
CA SER A 47 13.09 -18.35 -18.10
C SER A 47 13.40 -19.83 -17.85
N SER A 48 12.99 -20.75 -18.72
CA SER A 48 13.27 -22.19 -18.60
C SER A 48 14.70 -22.57 -18.99
N HIS A 49 15.39 -21.70 -19.75
CA HIS A 49 16.76 -21.96 -20.19
C HIS A 49 17.75 -21.88 -19.01
N PRO A 50 18.74 -22.80 -18.86
CA PRO A 50 19.66 -22.81 -17.72
C PRO A 50 20.41 -21.49 -17.48
N ASN A 51 20.81 -20.80 -18.55
CA ASN A 51 21.49 -19.50 -18.44
C ASN A 51 20.60 -18.37 -17.86
N SER A 52 19.27 -18.54 -17.83
CA SER A 52 18.35 -17.55 -17.24
C SER A 52 18.56 -17.42 -15.73
N LEU A 53 19.14 -18.44 -15.08
CA LEU A 53 19.48 -18.44 -13.65
C LEU A 53 20.55 -17.42 -13.28
N PHE A 54 21.34 -16.97 -14.24
CA PHE A 54 22.35 -15.92 -14.03
C PHE A 54 21.80 -14.51 -14.19
N LEU A 55 20.56 -14.37 -14.70
CA LEU A 55 19.84 -13.10 -14.78
C LEU A 55 19.12 -12.88 -13.45
N VAL A 56 19.87 -12.42 -12.46
CA VAL A 56 19.40 -12.10 -11.10
C VAL A 56 19.78 -10.68 -10.74
N ALA A 57 19.06 -10.09 -9.79
CA ALA A 57 19.38 -8.75 -9.31
C ALA A 57 20.83 -8.66 -8.81
N GLU A 58 21.45 -7.50 -9.02
CA GLU A 58 22.84 -7.14 -8.74
C GLU A 58 23.92 -7.81 -9.61
N ASN A 59 23.59 -8.80 -10.45
CA ASN A 59 24.49 -9.23 -11.52
C ASN A 59 24.61 -8.16 -12.61
N PHE A 60 25.65 -8.26 -13.43
CA PHE A 60 25.91 -7.31 -14.51
C PHE A 60 25.58 -7.91 -15.88
N ILE A 61 25.31 -7.02 -16.83
CA ILE A 61 25.34 -7.33 -18.24
C ILE A 61 26.26 -6.34 -18.96
N ALA A 62 27.09 -6.84 -19.87
CA ALA A 62 27.93 -6.03 -20.74
C ALA A 62 27.46 -6.20 -22.18
N ARG A 63 27.26 -5.07 -22.88
CA ARG A 63 26.74 -5.04 -24.24
C ARG A 63 27.47 -3.99 -25.06
N LYS A 64 27.73 -4.30 -26.34
CA LYS A 64 28.23 -3.31 -27.29
C LYS A 64 27.09 -2.45 -27.83
N ASP A 65 27.33 -1.14 -27.90
CA ASP A 65 26.55 -0.22 -28.71
C ASP A 65 26.90 -0.36 -30.20
N PHE A 66 26.27 0.47 -31.04
CA PHE A 66 26.49 0.47 -32.49
C PHE A 66 27.85 1.06 -32.93
N ASP A 67 28.57 1.74 -32.03
CA ASP A 67 29.90 2.28 -32.27
C ASP A 67 31.00 1.37 -31.68
N ASN A 68 30.62 0.17 -31.22
CA ASN A 68 31.46 -0.82 -30.56
C ASN A 68 31.96 -0.45 -29.15
N ASN A 69 31.44 0.60 -28.54
CA ASN A 69 31.69 0.86 -27.12
C ASN A 69 30.97 -0.19 -26.29
N ILE A 70 31.63 -0.71 -25.26
CA ILE A 70 31.00 -1.64 -24.33
C ILE A 70 30.38 -0.84 -23.20
N ILE A 71 29.07 -1.00 -23.01
CA ILE A 71 28.30 -0.41 -21.93
C ILE A 71 28.04 -1.51 -20.89
N LEU A 72 28.27 -1.17 -19.62
CA LEU A 72 28.01 -2.05 -18.49
C LEU A 72 26.71 -1.62 -17.80
N PHE A 73 25.80 -2.57 -17.62
CA PHE A 73 24.59 -2.37 -16.85
C PHE A 73 24.56 -3.31 -15.66
N LYS A 74 23.88 -2.89 -14.59
CA LYS A 74 23.57 -3.69 -13.42
C LYS A 74 22.09 -4.08 -13.45
N ILE A 75 21.78 -5.35 -13.24
CA ILE A 75 20.41 -5.85 -13.16
C ILE A 75 19.83 -5.37 -11.83
N LYS A 76 18.72 -4.63 -11.86
CA LYS A 76 18.08 -4.12 -10.64
C LYS A 76 16.81 -4.89 -10.28
N ARG A 77 16.11 -5.39 -11.29
CA ARG A 77 14.87 -6.13 -11.12
C ARG A 77 14.74 -7.19 -12.19
N VAL A 78 14.19 -8.33 -11.80
CA VAL A 78 13.74 -9.38 -12.71
C VAL A 78 12.30 -9.74 -12.36
N GLU A 79 11.49 -9.96 -13.38
CA GLU A 79 10.10 -10.39 -13.27
C GLU A 79 9.97 -11.72 -14.01
N GLU A 80 9.33 -12.71 -13.38
CA GLU A 80 9.05 -14.00 -14.01
C GLU A 80 7.54 -14.17 -14.10
N ASN A 81 7.06 -14.39 -15.32
CA ASN A 81 5.65 -14.58 -15.60
C ASN A 81 5.44 -15.93 -16.29
N GLN A 82 4.40 -16.65 -15.85
CA GLN A 82 3.91 -17.83 -16.52
C GLN A 82 2.58 -17.50 -17.19
N SER A 83 2.51 -17.63 -18.52
CA SER A 83 1.27 -17.51 -19.28
C SER A 83 1.28 -18.51 -20.43
N GLU A 84 0.16 -19.18 -20.68
CA GLU A 84 -0.04 -20.10 -21.81
C GLU A 84 1.05 -21.17 -21.99
N GLY A 85 1.62 -21.67 -20.89
CA GLY A 85 2.68 -22.70 -20.92
C GLY A 85 4.05 -22.19 -21.33
N LYS A 86 4.23 -20.87 -21.50
CA LYS A 86 5.52 -20.22 -21.68
C LYS A 86 5.96 -19.54 -20.38
N TYR A 87 7.24 -19.68 -20.08
CA TYR A 87 7.88 -19.05 -18.94
C TYR A 87 8.78 -17.92 -19.43
N ILE A 88 8.39 -16.67 -19.14
CA ILE A 88 9.09 -15.47 -19.62
C ILE A 88 9.73 -14.78 -18.43
N LYS A 89 11.02 -14.44 -18.57
CA LYS A 89 11.74 -13.57 -17.64
C LYS A 89 11.96 -12.22 -18.29
N LYS A 90 11.51 -11.16 -17.62
CA LYS A 90 11.79 -9.78 -18.01
C LYS A 90 12.85 -9.19 -17.09
N VAL A 91 13.89 -8.61 -17.68
CA VAL A 91 15.07 -8.11 -16.98
C VAL A 91 15.14 -6.60 -17.13
N TYR A 92 15.31 -5.90 -16.02
CA TYR A 92 15.45 -4.44 -15.97
C TYR A 92 16.83 -4.07 -15.44
N CYS A 93 17.57 -3.29 -16.22
CA CYS A 93 18.93 -2.88 -15.91
C CYS A 93 19.10 -1.36 -15.98
N GLU A 94 20.00 -0.84 -15.15
CA GLU A 94 20.50 0.53 -15.19
C GLU A 94 22.00 0.54 -15.46
N ASN A 95 22.55 1.62 -15.99
CA ASN A 95 23.99 1.74 -16.19
C ASN A 95 24.71 1.50 -14.85
N ALA A 96 25.75 0.65 -14.85
CA ALA A 96 26.45 0.29 -13.63
C ALA A 96 27.04 1.51 -12.92
N ALA A 97 27.52 2.51 -13.69
CA ALA A 97 28.06 3.76 -13.17
C ALA A 97 27.05 4.50 -12.29
N THR A 98 25.75 4.48 -12.65
CA THR A 98 24.70 5.13 -11.88
C THR A 98 24.63 4.58 -10.47
N SER A 99 24.66 3.25 -10.30
CA SER A 99 24.59 2.61 -8.99
C SER A 99 25.90 2.70 -8.19
N GLU A 100 27.04 2.63 -8.87
CA GLU A 100 28.35 2.55 -8.24
C GLU A 100 28.83 3.93 -7.78
N LEU A 101 28.75 4.93 -8.66
CA LEU A 101 29.16 6.30 -8.34
C LEU A 101 28.19 7.02 -7.40
N LEU A 102 26.97 6.50 -7.22
CA LEU A 102 26.03 6.99 -6.21
C LEU A 102 26.45 6.57 -4.79
N THR A 103 27.26 5.54 -4.65
CA THR A 103 27.76 5.09 -3.33
C THR A 103 29.14 5.64 -2.98
N ASP A 104 29.88 6.15 -3.96
CA ASP A 104 31.19 6.77 -3.77
C ASP A 104 31.01 8.20 -3.26
N ILE A 105 31.60 8.55 -2.11
CA ILE A 105 31.40 9.85 -1.46
C ILE A 105 32.61 10.77 -1.67
N ILE A 106 32.35 11.96 -2.20
CA ILE A 106 33.28 13.08 -2.28
C ILE A 106 33.26 13.85 -0.94
N ARG A 107 34.45 14.18 -0.43
CA ARG A 107 34.56 15.01 0.78
C ARG A 107 34.39 16.50 0.44
N PRO A 108 33.88 17.33 1.36
CA PRO A 108 33.80 18.77 1.15
C PRO A 108 35.17 19.37 0.81
N ARG A 109 35.24 20.13 -0.29
CA ARG A 109 36.47 20.78 -0.76
C ARG A 109 36.17 21.86 -1.79
N ILE A 110 36.96 22.94 -1.74
CA ILE A 110 37.04 23.95 -2.79
C ILE A 110 38.23 23.64 -3.69
N LEU A 111 37.96 23.48 -4.99
CA LEU A 111 38.94 23.27 -6.05
C LEU A 111 39.03 24.55 -6.88
N SER A 112 39.91 25.47 -6.49
CA SER A 112 40.05 26.77 -7.16
C SER A 112 40.90 26.67 -8.43
N GLY A 113 40.33 27.05 -9.57
CA GLY A 113 41.04 27.09 -10.86
C GLY A 113 41.42 25.72 -11.41
N TYR A 114 40.64 24.68 -11.12
CA TYR A 114 40.88 23.33 -11.61
C TYR A 114 40.28 23.15 -13.01
N THR A 115 40.98 22.44 -13.89
CA THR A 115 40.44 21.96 -15.17
C THR A 115 39.45 20.83 -14.95
N ALA A 116 38.59 20.54 -15.95
CA ALA A 116 37.69 19.39 -15.91
C ALA A 116 38.43 18.07 -15.62
N SER A 117 39.61 17.88 -16.21
CA SER A 117 40.45 16.69 -16.01
C SER A 117 40.93 16.56 -14.56
N GLN A 118 41.41 17.66 -13.95
CA GLN A 118 41.87 17.66 -12.56
C GLN A 118 40.72 17.46 -11.56
N THR A 119 39.56 18.05 -11.83
CA THR A 119 38.39 17.85 -10.97
C THR A 119 37.85 16.44 -11.08
N LEU A 120 37.90 15.83 -12.27
CA LEU A 120 37.49 14.45 -12.47
C LEU A 120 38.40 13.46 -11.71
N ASP A 121 39.71 13.74 -11.59
CA ASP A 121 40.61 12.96 -10.72
C ASP A 121 40.18 12.99 -9.26
N TYR A 122 39.65 14.13 -8.81
CA TYR A 122 39.17 14.29 -7.44
C TYR A 122 37.83 13.57 -7.23
N ILE A 123 36.89 13.71 -8.16
CA ILE A 123 35.56 13.07 -8.11
C ILE A 123 35.69 11.54 -8.10
N LEU A 124 36.56 10.99 -8.95
CA LEU A 124 36.71 9.55 -9.12
C LEU A 124 37.70 8.92 -8.12
N ASN A 125 38.24 9.70 -7.19
CA ASN A 125 39.21 9.20 -6.22
C ASN A 125 38.60 8.11 -5.34
N GLY A 126 39.18 6.91 -5.37
CA GLY A 126 38.68 5.77 -4.61
C GLY A 126 37.51 5.04 -5.26
N SER A 127 36.98 5.55 -6.39
CA SER A 127 36.01 4.82 -7.20
C SER A 127 36.70 3.76 -8.07
N GLN A 128 35.91 2.80 -8.56
CA GLN A 128 36.34 1.83 -9.56
C GLN A 128 36.32 2.37 -11.00
N TRP A 129 35.90 3.63 -11.17
CA TRP A 129 35.84 4.32 -12.44
C TRP A 129 37.05 5.24 -12.59
N GLU A 130 37.60 5.33 -13.79
CA GLU A 130 38.72 6.21 -14.12
C GLU A 130 38.40 7.12 -15.30
N LYS A 131 39.25 8.12 -15.54
CA LYS A 131 39.05 9.08 -16.62
C LYS A 131 39.29 8.41 -17.98
N GLY A 132 38.33 8.56 -18.88
CA GLY A 132 38.49 8.27 -20.29
C GLY A 132 38.99 9.51 -21.05
N GLU A 133 38.34 9.79 -22.18
CA GLU A 133 38.56 11.00 -22.95
C GLU A 133 38.07 12.23 -22.17
N VAL A 134 38.88 13.29 -22.11
CA VAL A 134 38.50 14.56 -21.45
C VAL A 134 38.83 15.75 -22.35
N SER A 135 37.83 16.49 -22.80
CA SER A 135 38.03 17.73 -23.55
C SER A 135 38.56 18.84 -22.65
N PHE A 136 39.42 19.71 -23.20
CA PHE A 136 39.82 20.92 -22.51
C PHE A 136 38.73 21.99 -22.66
N VAL A 137 37.97 22.20 -21.60
CA VAL A 137 36.82 23.12 -21.53
C VAL A 137 37.07 24.31 -20.58
N GLY A 138 38.35 24.62 -20.32
CA GLY A 138 38.78 25.69 -19.41
C GLY A 138 39.06 25.22 -17.99
N ALA A 139 39.12 26.19 -17.07
CA ALA A 139 39.36 25.98 -15.64
C ALA A 139 38.38 26.81 -14.81
N GLU A 140 37.81 26.20 -13.77
CA GLU A 140 36.75 26.78 -12.95
C GLU A 140 37.04 26.58 -11.47
N THR A 141 36.39 27.39 -10.63
CA THR A 141 36.34 27.11 -9.18
C THR A 141 35.13 26.23 -8.90
N ILE A 142 35.38 25.04 -8.38
CA ILE A 142 34.35 24.04 -8.06
C ILE A 142 34.33 23.83 -6.56
N GLU A 143 33.15 23.96 -5.96
CA GLU A 143 32.96 23.85 -4.53
C GLU A 143 32.03 22.67 -4.22
N PHE A 144 32.56 21.67 -3.53
CA PHE A 144 31.80 20.62 -2.88
C PHE A 144 31.56 21.06 -1.44
N LYS A 145 30.38 21.62 -1.15
CA LYS A 145 30.03 22.19 0.17
C LYS A 145 29.74 21.13 1.23
N ASP A 146 29.18 20.00 0.79
CA ASP A 146 28.77 18.87 1.62
C ASP A 146 29.36 17.56 1.09
N TYR A 147 28.99 16.45 1.74
CA TYR A 147 29.32 15.09 1.31
C TYR A 147 28.45 14.69 0.12
N GLU A 148 28.86 15.09 -1.08
CA GLU A 148 28.23 14.72 -2.35
C GLU A 148 28.67 13.33 -2.81
N THR A 149 27.84 12.63 -3.57
CA THR A 149 28.23 11.40 -4.27
C THR A 149 29.09 11.71 -5.50
N ALA A 150 29.91 10.77 -5.96
CA ALA A 150 30.73 10.92 -7.16
C ALA A 150 29.85 11.24 -8.39
N LEU A 151 28.69 10.61 -8.48
CA LEU A 151 27.71 10.88 -9.54
C LEU A 151 27.16 12.32 -9.48
N GLN A 152 26.80 12.82 -8.29
CA GLN A 152 26.43 14.23 -8.11
C GLN A 152 27.59 15.16 -8.51
N GLY A 153 28.82 14.82 -8.13
CA GLY A 153 30.02 15.53 -8.53
C GLY A 153 30.18 15.63 -10.05
N LEU A 154 29.90 14.56 -10.79
CA LEU A 154 29.91 14.57 -12.26
C LEU A 154 28.86 15.52 -12.85
N HIS A 155 27.64 15.56 -12.27
CA HIS A 155 26.60 16.49 -12.72
C HIS A 155 26.94 17.96 -12.38
N ILE A 156 27.57 18.23 -11.23
CA ILE A 156 28.11 19.54 -10.89
C ILE A 156 29.17 19.96 -11.91
N LEU A 157 30.09 19.04 -12.22
CA LEU A 157 31.15 19.27 -13.21
C LEU A 157 30.57 19.58 -14.60
N LYS A 158 29.61 18.76 -15.05
CA LYS A 158 28.87 18.93 -16.30
C LYS A 158 28.27 20.33 -16.40
N LYS A 159 27.59 20.78 -15.34
CA LYS A 159 26.95 22.10 -15.27
C LYS A 159 27.98 23.24 -15.30
N LYS A 160 29.05 23.13 -14.52
CA LYS A 160 30.08 24.18 -14.41
C LYS A 160 30.80 24.41 -15.73
N PHE A 161 31.10 23.34 -16.47
CA PHE A 161 31.82 23.43 -17.74
C PHE A 161 30.92 23.46 -18.98
N SER A 162 29.60 23.41 -18.84
CA SER A 162 28.65 23.29 -19.97
C SER A 162 29.02 22.16 -20.94
N ALA A 163 29.48 21.04 -20.39
CA ALA A 163 30.02 19.90 -21.12
C ALA A 163 29.07 18.68 -20.99
N GLU A 164 29.46 17.54 -21.55
CA GLU A 164 28.70 16.30 -21.56
C GLU A 164 29.58 15.12 -21.14
N PHE A 165 28.99 14.09 -20.51
CA PHE A 165 29.74 12.89 -20.10
C PHE A 165 28.99 11.61 -20.40
N TYR A 166 29.74 10.52 -20.54
CA TYR A 166 29.19 9.17 -20.78
C TYR A 166 30.14 8.09 -20.24
N PHE A 167 29.62 6.87 -20.12
CA PHE A 167 30.29 5.75 -19.46
C PHE A 167 30.59 4.62 -20.45
N THR A 168 31.80 4.07 -20.41
CA THR A 168 32.17 2.87 -21.15
C THR A 168 33.02 1.94 -20.30
N ILE A 169 33.20 0.70 -20.74
CA ILE A 169 34.17 -0.23 -20.17
C ILE A 169 35.08 -0.81 -21.24
N GLU A 170 36.25 -1.27 -20.81
CA GLU A 170 37.16 -2.08 -21.62
C GLU A 170 37.24 -3.49 -21.01
N MET A 171 37.08 -4.51 -21.85
CA MET A 171 37.20 -5.91 -21.43
C MET A 171 38.50 -6.52 -21.96
N LYS A 172 39.23 -7.25 -21.10
CA LYS A 172 40.40 -8.06 -21.49
C LYS A 172 40.29 -9.44 -20.86
N ASN A 173 40.67 -10.47 -21.60
CA ASN A 173 40.68 -11.86 -21.11
C ASN A 173 39.36 -12.27 -20.42
N ASN A 174 38.22 -11.93 -21.02
CA ASN A 174 36.87 -12.24 -20.52
C ASN A 174 36.53 -11.64 -19.13
N ARG A 175 37.18 -10.53 -18.75
CA ARG A 175 36.88 -9.76 -17.55
C ARG A 175 36.87 -8.27 -17.84
N ILE A 176 36.21 -7.50 -16.97
CA ILE A 176 36.30 -6.04 -16.99
C ILE A 176 37.74 -5.67 -16.62
N TYR A 177 38.39 -4.90 -17.49
CA TYR A 177 39.74 -4.40 -17.27
C TYR A 177 39.70 -2.99 -16.68
N LYS A 178 38.91 -2.11 -17.30
CA LYS A 178 38.79 -0.69 -16.93
C LYS A 178 37.38 -0.19 -17.16
N ARG A 179 36.99 0.82 -16.37
CA ARG A 179 35.71 1.53 -16.45
C ARG A 179 36.00 3.01 -16.64
N TYR A 180 35.43 3.63 -17.64
CA TYR A 180 35.77 4.99 -18.03
C TYR A 180 34.60 5.94 -17.88
N VAL A 181 34.87 7.11 -17.30
CA VAL A 181 34.05 8.32 -17.43
C VAL A 181 34.69 9.22 -18.47
N HIS A 182 34.03 9.37 -19.61
CA HIS A 182 34.43 10.32 -20.66
C HIS A 182 33.74 11.66 -20.40
N PHE A 183 34.46 12.76 -20.48
CA PHE A 183 33.95 14.11 -20.23
C PHE A 183 34.34 15.04 -21.38
N ILE A 184 33.41 15.23 -22.31
CA ILE A 184 33.65 15.89 -23.60
C ILE A 184 32.88 17.21 -23.69
N GLU A 185 33.38 18.14 -24.49
CA GLU A 185 32.69 19.42 -24.71
C GLU A 185 31.27 19.20 -25.27
N ARG A 186 31.14 18.28 -26.22
CA ARG A 186 29.87 17.96 -26.88
C ARG A 186 29.86 16.54 -27.45
N ARG A 187 28.82 15.76 -27.15
CA ARG A 187 28.51 14.44 -27.72
C ARG A 187 27.73 14.60 -29.02
N GLY A 188 28.04 13.73 -29.98
CA GLY A 188 27.45 13.74 -31.32
C GLY A 188 28.00 14.82 -32.24
N ASN A 189 27.69 14.72 -33.52
CA ASN A 189 28.17 15.59 -34.59
C ASN A 189 27.02 16.31 -35.28
N ARG A 190 27.30 17.43 -35.97
CA ARG A 190 26.30 18.00 -36.88
C ARG A 190 26.20 17.09 -38.10
N THR A 191 25.11 16.35 -38.19
CA THR A 191 24.80 15.50 -39.33
C THR A 191 24.02 16.34 -40.34
N GLY A 192 24.35 16.23 -41.63
CA GLY A 192 23.52 16.84 -42.70
C GLY A 192 22.19 16.11 -42.91
N LYS A 193 21.78 15.26 -41.96
CA LYS A 193 20.56 14.45 -42.02
C LYS A 193 19.38 15.37 -41.75
N ARG A 194 18.34 15.18 -42.55
CA ARG A 194 17.09 15.91 -42.43
C ARG A 194 15.94 14.93 -42.19
N PHE A 195 15.10 15.21 -41.20
CA PHE A 195 13.83 14.51 -41.03
C PHE A 195 12.72 15.32 -41.73
N GLU A 196 12.04 14.70 -42.69
CA GLU A 196 10.94 15.29 -43.45
C GLU A 196 9.62 14.54 -43.17
N TYR A 197 8.55 15.31 -42.98
CA TYR A 197 7.18 14.81 -42.98
C TYR A 197 6.89 14.11 -44.32
N GLU A 198 6.17 12.98 -44.30
CA GLU A 198 5.95 12.02 -45.41
C GLU A 198 7.11 11.05 -45.76
N ARG A 199 8.33 11.23 -45.21
CA ARG A 199 9.46 10.31 -45.49
C ARG A 199 9.98 9.55 -44.29
N ASP A 200 10.42 10.28 -43.27
CA ASP A 200 11.18 9.69 -42.15
C ASP A 200 10.42 9.82 -40.80
N ILE A 201 9.38 10.66 -40.75
CA ILE A 201 8.58 10.95 -39.54
C ILE A 201 7.29 10.12 -39.56
N GLN A 202 7.12 9.22 -38.58
CA GLN A 202 5.87 8.49 -38.32
C GLN A 202 4.90 9.28 -37.45
N GLY A 203 5.44 10.05 -36.51
CA GLY A 203 4.69 10.88 -35.56
C GLY A 203 5.49 12.11 -35.18
N LEU A 204 4.82 13.26 -35.08
CA LEU A 204 5.41 14.51 -34.61
C LEU A 204 4.53 15.07 -33.51
N ARG A 205 5.10 15.29 -32.33
CA ARG A 205 4.45 16.00 -31.24
C ARG A 205 5.29 17.21 -30.86
N ARG A 206 4.72 18.40 -31.08
CA ARG A 206 5.27 19.67 -30.62
C ARG A 206 4.79 19.94 -29.20
N ILE A 207 5.71 20.20 -28.30
CA ILE A 207 5.45 20.67 -26.95
C ILE A 207 5.91 22.13 -26.89
N GLU A 208 4.99 23.01 -26.52
CA GLU A 208 5.24 24.43 -26.25
C GLU A 208 5.15 24.67 -24.75
N ASP A 209 6.27 25.11 -24.15
CA ASP A 209 6.38 25.34 -22.72
C ASP A 209 6.72 26.81 -22.43
N SER A 210 5.78 27.52 -21.82
CA SER A 210 5.93 28.91 -21.39
C SER A 210 6.24 29.06 -19.90
N SER A 211 6.56 27.98 -19.18
CA SER A 211 6.78 28.01 -17.72
C SER A 211 7.95 28.90 -17.29
N GLU A 212 9.01 28.99 -18.11
CA GLU A 212 10.15 29.89 -17.88
C GLU A 212 10.03 31.24 -18.60
N LEU A 213 8.93 31.49 -19.33
CA LEU A 213 8.72 32.68 -20.17
C LEU A 213 8.78 33.95 -19.34
N VAL A 214 9.71 34.84 -19.67
CA VAL A 214 9.81 36.17 -19.06
C VAL A 214 9.99 37.23 -20.10
N THR A 215 9.50 38.42 -19.82
CA THR A 215 9.65 39.60 -20.70
C THR A 215 10.59 40.64 -20.08
N ALA A 216 11.03 40.40 -18.84
CA ALA A 216 12.07 41.16 -18.15
C ALA A 216 12.85 40.28 -17.16
N LEU A 217 14.13 40.58 -16.97
CA LEU A 217 15.02 39.91 -16.01
C LEU A 217 15.69 40.92 -15.09
N ILE A 218 15.55 40.71 -13.78
CA ILE A 218 16.41 41.31 -12.76
C ILE A 218 17.75 40.57 -12.77
N ALA A 219 18.86 41.30 -12.86
CA ALA A 219 20.18 40.72 -12.97
C ALA A 219 21.02 40.95 -11.71
N LEU A 220 21.38 39.87 -11.02
CA LEU A 220 22.15 39.86 -9.78
C LEU A 220 23.50 39.18 -10.02
N GLY A 221 24.59 39.86 -9.69
CA GLY A 221 25.95 39.31 -9.74
C GLY A 221 26.41 38.84 -8.35
N PRO A 222 27.69 38.47 -8.21
CA PRO A 222 28.22 37.96 -6.95
C PRO A 222 28.10 38.98 -5.81
N GLU A 223 27.94 38.48 -4.59
CA GLU A 223 27.93 39.30 -3.38
C GLU A 223 29.36 39.51 -2.86
N LYS A 224 29.75 40.76 -2.62
CA LYS A 224 31.03 41.13 -1.98
C LYS A 224 30.76 42.08 -0.82
N ASP A 225 31.34 41.78 0.34
CA ASP A 225 31.22 42.59 1.56
C ASP A 225 29.77 42.93 1.97
N GLY A 226 28.86 41.95 1.82
CA GLY A 226 27.43 42.11 2.14
C GLY A 226 26.65 42.97 1.12
N LYS A 227 27.25 43.30 -0.03
CA LYS A 227 26.61 44.07 -1.10
C LYS A 227 26.54 43.23 -2.38
N ARG A 228 25.32 43.02 -2.87
CA ARG A 228 25.04 42.29 -4.12
C ARG A 228 25.36 43.19 -5.33
N MET A 229 26.10 42.67 -6.31
CA MET A 229 26.32 43.37 -7.58
C MET A 229 25.02 43.40 -8.40
N THR A 230 24.69 44.55 -9.00
CA THR A 230 23.53 44.70 -9.89
C THR A 230 23.94 45.41 -11.18
N ILE A 231 23.07 45.41 -12.18
CA ILE A 231 23.30 46.13 -13.44
C ILE A 231 22.96 47.62 -13.36
N GLN A 232 22.40 48.12 -12.25
CA GLN A 232 22.01 49.54 -12.08
C GLN A 232 23.09 50.55 -12.51
N PRO A 233 24.39 50.35 -12.18
CA PRO A 233 25.45 51.30 -12.57
C PRO A 233 25.64 51.44 -14.08
N VAL A 234 25.25 50.43 -14.87
CA VAL A 234 25.42 50.36 -16.33
C VAL A 234 24.08 50.29 -17.07
N ASN A 235 22.98 50.54 -16.36
CA ASN A 235 21.63 50.40 -16.87
C ASN A 235 20.70 51.48 -16.30
N ASN A 236 21.15 52.74 -16.33
CA ASN A 236 20.36 53.92 -15.97
C ASN A 236 19.72 53.85 -14.56
N GLY A 237 20.39 53.21 -13.60
CA GLY A 237 19.87 53.06 -12.23
C GLY A 237 18.85 51.92 -12.06
N ILE A 238 18.55 51.15 -13.10
CA ILE A 238 17.56 50.07 -13.12
C ILE A 238 18.27 48.72 -13.06
N ASP A 239 17.81 47.82 -12.19
CA ASP A 239 18.40 46.51 -11.91
C ASP A 239 17.90 45.38 -12.84
N TRP A 240 17.01 45.72 -13.78
CA TRP A 240 16.45 44.79 -14.75
C TRP A 240 16.57 45.27 -16.19
N ILE A 241 16.51 44.31 -17.11
CA ILE A 241 16.39 44.51 -18.56
C ILE A 241 15.09 43.89 -19.06
N GLY A 242 14.44 44.48 -20.05
CA GLY A 242 13.19 43.95 -20.60
C GLY A 242 13.09 44.12 -22.11
N ASP A 243 12.18 43.34 -22.69
CA ASP A 243 11.86 43.35 -24.12
C ASP A 243 10.40 43.76 -24.30
N GLU A 244 10.21 44.91 -24.97
CA GLU A 244 8.90 45.54 -25.17
C GLU A 244 8.03 44.71 -26.13
N GLU A 245 8.61 44.12 -27.17
CA GLU A 245 7.87 43.28 -28.13
C GLU A 245 7.37 41.99 -27.47
N ALA A 246 8.22 41.37 -26.64
CA ALA A 246 7.85 40.20 -25.86
C ALA A 246 6.76 40.55 -24.83
N ARG A 247 6.84 41.71 -24.18
CA ARG A 247 5.79 42.18 -23.26
C ARG A 247 4.45 42.35 -23.98
N ASP A 248 4.45 43.06 -25.10
CA ASP A 248 3.23 43.35 -25.84
C ASP A 248 2.60 42.08 -26.42
N ARG A 249 3.42 41.07 -26.73
CA ARG A 249 2.96 39.76 -27.20
C ARG A 249 2.42 38.86 -26.09
N TRP A 250 3.09 38.80 -24.93
CA TRP A 250 2.85 37.77 -23.92
C TRP A 250 2.13 38.28 -22.66
N SER A 251 2.06 39.59 -22.44
CA SER A 251 1.39 40.17 -21.28
C SER A 251 -0.05 40.54 -21.55
N HIS A 252 -0.96 40.02 -20.73
CA HIS A 252 -2.39 40.38 -20.76
C HIS A 252 -2.67 41.72 -20.05
N SER A 253 -1.75 42.20 -19.22
CA SER A 253 -1.94 43.40 -18.38
C SER A 253 -1.12 44.60 -18.84
N GLY A 254 -0.33 44.45 -19.92
CA GLY A 254 0.66 45.44 -20.33
C GLY A 254 1.87 45.57 -19.38
N LYS A 255 1.98 44.70 -18.36
CA LYS A 255 3.12 44.66 -17.43
C LYS A 255 4.12 43.58 -17.82
N HIS A 256 5.41 43.78 -17.55
CA HIS A 256 6.40 42.73 -17.78
C HIS A 256 6.16 41.50 -16.87
N LEU A 257 6.32 40.33 -17.45
CA LEU A 257 6.57 39.06 -16.76
C LEU A 257 8.03 39.06 -16.28
N PHE A 258 8.25 39.21 -14.98
CA PHE A 258 9.59 39.31 -14.38
C PHE A 258 10.16 37.96 -13.98
N GLY A 259 11.44 37.74 -14.30
CA GLY A 259 12.27 36.70 -13.69
C GLY A 259 13.52 37.28 -13.04
N VAL A 260 14.25 36.42 -12.34
CA VAL A 260 15.56 36.74 -11.76
C VAL A 260 16.62 35.90 -12.44
N PHE A 261 17.74 36.52 -12.78
CA PHE A 261 18.96 35.88 -13.27
C PHE A 261 20.09 36.18 -12.30
N GLU A 262 20.71 35.13 -11.76
CA GLU A 262 21.86 35.23 -10.86
C GLU A 262 23.11 34.70 -11.56
N SER A 263 24.19 35.48 -11.50
CA SER A 263 25.50 35.10 -12.03
C SER A 263 26.54 35.05 -10.91
N ASP A 264 27.15 33.88 -10.73
CA ASP A 264 28.23 33.67 -9.77
C ASP A 264 29.61 34.13 -10.29
N ASN A 265 29.73 34.40 -11.59
CA ASN A 265 31.02 34.65 -12.25
C ASN A 265 31.12 36.01 -12.95
N ALA A 266 30.07 36.83 -12.95
CA ALA A 266 30.14 38.17 -13.50
C ALA A 266 31.17 39.00 -12.74
N THR A 267 32.20 39.47 -13.46
CA THR A 267 33.32 40.22 -12.88
C THR A 267 33.05 41.73 -12.81
N SER A 268 32.04 42.22 -13.54
CA SER A 268 31.64 43.63 -13.58
C SER A 268 30.13 43.78 -13.89
N PRO A 269 29.49 44.91 -13.57
CA PRO A 269 28.11 45.19 -13.96
C PRO A 269 27.87 45.08 -15.47
N SER A 270 28.85 45.43 -16.31
CA SER A 270 28.76 45.27 -17.77
C SER A 270 28.73 43.80 -18.17
N SER A 271 29.63 42.98 -17.62
CA SER A 271 29.61 41.53 -17.87
C SER A 271 28.32 40.88 -17.37
N LEU A 272 27.77 41.35 -16.25
CA LEU A 272 26.49 40.88 -15.73
C LEU A 272 25.34 41.24 -16.67
N LYS A 273 25.35 42.47 -17.22
CA LYS A 273 24.36 42.93 -18.20
C LYS A 273 24.40 42.11 -19.48
N ASP A 274 25.59 41.82 -20.00
CA ASP A 274 25.76 40.99 -21.21
C ASP A 274 25.25 39.55 -21.00
N GLN A 275 25.52 38.97 -19.83
CA GLN A 275 25.01 37.64 -19.48
C GLN A 275 23.47 37.65 -19.31
N ALA A 276 22.93 38.66 -18.63
CA ALA A 276 21.49 38.82 -18.46
C ALA A 276 20.78 39.00 -19.81
N LEU A 277 21.36 39.75 -20.75
CA LEU A 277 20.82 39.93 -22.10
C LEU A 277 20.72 38.59 -22.85
N LYS A 278 21.76 37.77 -22.78
CA LYS A 278 21.74 36.43 -23.37
C LYS A 278 20.65 35.54 -22.76
N GLU A 279 20.47 35.63 -21.45
CA GLU A 279 19.43 34.86 -20.74
C GLU A 279 18.01 35.37 -21.06
N LEU A 280 17.83 36.69 -21.22
CA LEU A 280 16.56 37.29 -21.64
C LEU A 280 16.19 36.84 -23.06
N GLU A 281 17.13 36.86 -24.00
CA GLU A 281 16.93 36.34 -25.36
C GLU A 281 16.50 34.87 -25.37
N ARG A 282 17.01 34.06 -24.42
CA ARG A 282 16.63 32.65 -24.27
C ARG A 282 15.19 32.50 -23.76
N ARG A 283 14.77 33.32 -22.79
CA ARG A 283 13.50 33.16 -22.06
C ARG A 283 12.36 34.05 -22.54
N LYS A 284 12.56 34.97 -23.49
CA LYS A 284 11.53 35.87 -24.02
C LYS A 284 10.52 35.25 -24.99
N LYS A 285 10.66 33.95 -25.25
CA LYS A 285 9.79 33.14 -26.09
C LYS A 285 9.53 31.79 -25.41
N PRO A 286 8.37 31.14 -25.66
CA PRO A 286 8.13 29.78 -25.21
C PRO A 286 9.22 28.84 -25.72
N LEU A 287 9.58 27.87 -24.89
CA LEU A 287 10.48 26.80 -25.28
C LEU A 287 9.69 25.79 -26.12
N TYR A 288 10.28 25.34 -27.23
CA TYR A 288 9.68 24.34 -28.10
C TYR A 288 10.52 23.07 -28.08
N SER A 289 9.91 21.93 -27.75
CA SER A 289 10.50 20.60 -27.94
C SER A 289 9.64 19.77 -28.89
N TYR A 290 10.28 18.83 -29.60
CA TYR A 290 9.63 18.05 -30.65
C TYR A 290 9.94 16.57 -30.45
N GLU A 291 8.94 15.81 -30.05
CA GLU A 291 9.01 14.36 -30.04
C GLU A 291 8.75 13.89 -31.48
N VAL A 292 9.73 13.23 -32.09
CA VAL A 292 9.64 12.78 -33.48
C VAL A 292 9.84 11.27 -33.52
N ASP A 293 8.76 10.54 -33.68
CA ASP A 293 8.83 9.10 -33.92
C ASP A 293 9.37 8.91 -35.33
N VAL A 294 10.61 8.44 -35.43
CA VAL A 294 11.32 8.24 -36.69
C VAL A 294 11.75 6.80 -36.82
N VAL A 295 11.61 6.23 -38.01
CA VAL A 295 12.23 4.93 -38.30
C VAL A 295 13.71 5.15 -38.60
N LEU A 296 14.59 4.63 -37.76
CA LEU A 296 16.03 4.70 -37.98
C LEU A 296 16.46 3.58 -38.95
N LEU A 297 16.61 3.93 -40.22
CA LEU A 297 16.91 2.98 -41.30
C LEU A 297 18.39 2.57 -41.41
N GLU A 298 19.25 2.86 -40.42
CA GLU A 298 20.71 2.63 -40.57
C GLU A 298 21.06 1.15 -40.84
N HIS A 299 20.18 0.23 -40.44
CA HIS A 299 20.30 -1.22 -40.65
C HIS A 299 19.54 -1.75 -41.88
N VAL A 300 18.87 -0.90 -42.65
CA VAL A 300 18.35 -1.26 -43.98
C VAL A 300 19.50 -1.17 -44.98
N ALA A 301 19.72 -2.24 -45.75
CA ALA A 301 20.81 -2.29 -46.74
C ALA A 301 20.74 -1.07 -47.69
N GLY A 302 21.85 -0.33 -47.78
CA GLY A 302 21.96 0.92 -48.57
C GLY A 302 21.73 2.22 -47.78
N TYR A 303 21.29 2.16 -46.52
CA TYR A 303 20.97 3.34 -45.70
C TYR A 303 21.92 3.61 -44.53
N ALA A 304 23.09 2.96 -44.50
CA ALA A 304 24.12 3.18 -43.46
C ALA A 304 24.54 4.66 -43.33
N HIS A 305 24.45 5.44 -44.41
CA HIS A 305 24.72 6.89 -44.41
C HIS A 305 23.67 7.73 -43.66
N LYS A 306 22.55 7.12 -43.21
CA LYS A 306 21.51 7.75 -42.39
C LYS A 306 21.72 7.51 -40.88
N SER A 307 22.87 7.02 -40.45
CA SER A 307 23.19 6.80 -39.03
C SER A 307 23.01 8.07 -38.20
N VAL A 308 22.47 7.91 -36.99
CA VAL A 308 22.38 8.98 -35.99
C VAL A 308 22.84 8.48 -34.63
N ARG A 309 23.33 9.38 -33.78
CA ARG A 309 23.77 9.12 -32.42
C ARG A 309 23.17 10.15 -31.46
N LEU A 310 23.11 9.77 -30.18
CA LEU A 310 22.71 10.70 -29.13
C LEU A 310 23.60 11.95 -29.17
N GLY A 311 22.98 13.14 -29.18
CA GLY A 311 23.65 14.42 -29.27
C GLY A 311 23.89 14.95 -30.70
N ASP A 312 23.65 14.15 -31.75
CA ASP A 312 23.78 14.61 -33.14
C ASP A 312 22.84 15.79 -33.43
N GLY A 313 23.36 16.78 -34.16
CA GLY A 313 22.58 17.90 -34.68
C GLY A 313 21.99 17.57 -36.05
N LEU A 314 20.74 17.97 -36.29
CA LEU A 314 20.01 17.67 -37.52
C LEU A 314 18.90 18.70 -37.79
N ASP A 315 18.42 18.73 -39.04
CA ASP A 315 17.35 19.63 -39.46
C ASP A 315 16.01 18.87 -39.55
N THR A 316 14.95 19.39 -38.95
CA THR A 316 13.58 18.87 -39.04
C THR A 316 12.74 19.86 -39.82
N ILE A 317 12.08 19.38 -40.88
CA ILE A 317 11.25 20.23 -41.72
C ILE A 317 9.85 19.61 -41.83
N ASP A 318 8.87 20.34 -41.30
CA ASP A 318 7.45 20.04 -41.44
C ASP A 318 6.75 21.24 -42.10
N ARG A 319 6.36 21.04 -43.36
CA ARG A 319 5.65 22.04 -44.18
C ARG A 319 4.13 21.94 -44.06
N ALA A 320 3.60 20.91 -43.40
CA ALA A 320 2.17 20.67 -43.28
C ALA A 320 1.54 21.44 -42.10
N ILE A 321 2.35 21.85 -41.11
CA ILE A 321 1.92 22.67 -39.97
C ILE A 321 2.04 24.17 -40.33
N THR A 322 1.07 24.98 -39.93
CA THR A 322 1.13 26.45 -40.08
C THR A 322 1.32 27.13 -38.72
N PRO A 323 2.38 27.96 -38.56
CA PRO A 323 3.42 28.26 -39.54
C PRO A 323 4.36 27.06 -39.79
N GLU A 324 4.94 26.99 -40.99
CA GLU A 324 5.90 25.93 -41.38
C GLU A 324 7.02 25.82 -40.33
N ILE A 325 7.39 24.59 -39.97
CA ILE A 325 8.43 24.32 -38.98
C ILE A 325 9.73 24.01 -39.72
N TYR A 326 10.72 24.88 -39.54
CA TYR A 326 12.12 24.64 -39.87
C TYR A 326 12.92 24.67 -38.58
N LEU A 327 13.33 23.50 -38.08
CA LEU A 327 14.01 23.37 -36.79
C LEU A 327 15.39 22.75 -36.96
N SER A 328 16.43 23.40 -36.45
CA SER A 328 17.77 22.81 -36.31
C SER A 328 17.94 22.32 -34.87
N SER A 329 17.67 21.04 -34.62
CA SER A 329 17.61 20.43 -33.27
C SER A 329 18.71 19.38 -33.02
N ARG A 330 18.91 19.00 -31.76
CA ARG A 330 19.75 17.84 -31.39
C ARG A 330 18.90 16.63 -31.01
N ILE A 331 19.46 15.43 -31.16
CA ILE A 331 18.91 14.21 -30.55
C ILE A 331 19.21 14.22 -29.05
N ILE A 332 18.17 14.33 -28.24
CA ILE A 332 18.28 14.47 -26.79
C ILE A 332 17.93 13.17 -26.03
N GLU A 333 17.13 12.32 -26.66
CA GLU A 333 16.83 10.97 -26.20
C GLU A 333 16.86 10.01 -27.39
N LEU A 334 17.39 8.82 -27.17
CA LEU A 334 17.48 7.76 -28.16
C LEU A 334 17.02 6.45 -27.54
N ILE A 335 16.06 5.81 -28.19
CA ILE A 335 15.58 4.47 -27.84
C ILE A 335 15.99 3.54 -28.97
N ARG A 336 16.68 2.46 -28.61
CA ARG A 336 17.20 1.48 -29.56
C ARG A 336 16.83 0.06 -29.16
N SER A 337 16.33 -0.69 -30.13
CA SER A 337 16.28 -2.14 -30.06
C SER A 337 17.36 -2.69 -30.97
N TYR A 338 18.05 -3.71 -30.48
CA TYR A 338 19.07 -4.36 -31.28
C TYR A 338 18.63 -5.75 -31.78
N THR A 339 17.41 -6.14 -31.44
CA THR A 339 16.74 -7.33 -32.01
C THR A 339 15.70 -6.95 -33.04
N ASP A 340 15.12 -5.74 -32.96
CA ASP A 340 14.12 -5.23 -33.89
C ASP A 340 14.32 -3.72 -34.19
N PRO A 341 15.00 -3.37 -35.31
CA PRO A 341 15.22 -1.97 -35.70
C PRO A 341 13.95 -1.15 -35.92
N THR A 342 12.77 -1.77 -36.03
CA THR A 342 11.50 -1.04 -36.18
C THR A 342 11.03 -0.38 -34.88
N GLN A 343 11.62 -0.76 -33.75
CA GLN A 343 11.32 -0.19 -32.43
C GLN A 343 12.22 1.00 -32.06
N ASP A 344 13.17 1.36 -32.94
CA ASP A 344 14.04 2.50 -32.74
C ASP A 344 13.24 3.81 -32.81
N SER A 345 13.52 4.74 -31.90
CA SER A 345 12.93 6.08 -31.91
C SER A 345 13.87 7.10 -31.28
N CYS A 346 13.62 8.39 -31.53
CA CYS A 346 14.43 9.46 -30.94
C CYS A 346 13.59 10.69 -30.60
N ILE A 347 14.03 11.47 -29.63
CA ILE A 347 13.41 12.76 -29.31
C ILE A 347 14.36 13.87 -29.74
N LEU A 348 13.81 14.91 -30.36
CA LEU A 348 14.54 16.08 -30.84
C LEU A 348 14.22 17.31 -30.00
N GLY A 349 15.22 18.14 -29.74
CA GLY A 349 14.96 19.41 -29.07
C GLY A 349 16.10 20.39 -29.13
N GLU A 350 15.76 21.66 -28.94
CA GLU A 350 16.73 22.73 -28.63
C GLU A 350 16.95 22.85 -27.11
N HIS A 351 15.94 22.51 -26.29
CA HIS A 351 15.97 22.49 -24.83
C HIS A 351 14.73 21.74 -24.28
N ILE A 352 14.87 20.95 -23.20
CA ILE A 352 13.75 20.43 -22.38
C ILE A 352 13.85 21.05 -20.98
N PRO A 353 12.73 21.34 -20.28
CA PRO A 353 12.70 22.06 -18.99
C PRO A 353 13.64 21.44 -17.96
N GLN A 354 13.97 22.19 -16.91
CA GLN A 354 14.70 21.68 -15.73
C GLN A 354 13.92 20.57 -15.00
N PHE A 355 13.69 19.44 -15.65
CA PHE A 355 13.47 18.18 -14.99
C PHE A 355 14.84 17.69 -14.53
N ILE A 356 15.17 18.13 -13.31
CA ILE A 356 16.28 17.64 -12.51
C ILE A 356 16.30 16.11 -12.58
N SER A 357 17.49 15.62 -12.93
CA SER A 357 17.87 14.23 -13.19
C SER A 357 17.32 13.22 -12.18
N ILE A 358 16.99 12.02 -12.65
CA ILE A 358 16.57 10.88 -11.82
C ILE A 358 17.59 10.56 -10.70
N PRO A 359 18.93 10.67 -10.88
CA PRO A 359 19.87 10.43 -9.79
C PRO A 359 19.87 11.50 -8.69
N SER A 360 19.85 12.79 -9.05
CA SER A 360 19.78 13.86 -8.05
C SER A 360 18.43 13.90 -7.37
N LYS A 361 17.32 13.59 -8.06
CA LYS A 361 16.02 13.40 -7.40
C LYS A 361 15.97 12.19 -6.48
N ILE A 362 16.76 11.14 -6.62
CA ILE A 362 16.73 10.04 -5.63
C ILE A 362 17.43 10.47 -4.34
N SER A 363 18.60 11.12 -4.41
CA SER A 363 19.28 11.60 -3.20
C SER A 363 18.55 12.80 -2.58
N GLU A 364 18.06 13.71 -3.42
CA GLU A 364 17.29 14.88 -3.00
C GLU A 364 15.83 14.52 -2.68
N LEU A 365 15.20 13.47 -3.23
CA LEU A 365 13.98 12.87 -2.65
C LEU A 365 14.33 12.07 -1.41
N GLN A 366 15.45 11.39 -1.25
CA GLN A 366 15.71 10.68 0.01
C GLN A 366 15.95 11.68 1.15
N GLN A 367 16.59 12.81 0.85
CA GLN A 367 16.87 13.89 1.79
C GLN A 367 15.69 14.86 1.92
N ASN A 368 14.95 15.17 0.85
CA ASN A 368 13.65 15.86 0.92
C ASN A 368 12.51 14.95 1.34
N LEU A 369 12.57 13.62 1.29
CA LEU A 369 11.58 12.73 1.92
C LEU A 369 11.95 12.56 3.39
N ARG A 370 13.21 12.70 3.80
CA ARG A 370 13.56 12.83 5.22
C ARG A 370 13.17 14.20 5.78
N ASN A 371 13.48 15.27 5.07
CA ASN A 371 13.22 16.65 5.47
C ASN A 371 11.76 17.04 5.24
N LYS A 372 11.13 16.66 4.12
CA LYS A 372 9.67 16.69 3.94
C LYS A 372 8.93 15.55 4.64
N ALA A 373 9.52 14.47 5.15
CA ALA A 373 8.78 13.66 6.15
C ALA A 373 8.65 14.47 7.44
N LYS A 374 9.72 15.13 7.89
CA LYS A 374 9.66 16.04 9.04
C LYS A 374 8.79 17.28 8.78
N GLU A 375 8.90 17.92 7.62
CA GLU A 375 8.14 19.11 7.24
C GLU A 375 6.73 18.77 6.75
N ASN A 376 6.47 17.69 5.99
CA ASN A 376 5.11 17.26 5.65
C ASN A 376 4.38 16.69 6.86
N ILE A 377 5.00 16.10 7.89
CA ILE A 377 4.27 15.77 9.11
C ILE A 377 3.69 17.06 9.73
N ILE A 378 4.44 18.16 9.65
CA ILE A 378 4.05 19.47 10.20
C ILE A 378 3.16 20.26 9.22
N GLU A 379 3.38 20.19 7.92
CA GLU A 379 2.71 20.96 6.86
C GLU A 379 1.48 20.23 6.30
N THR A 380 1.45 18.89 6.35
CA THR A 380 0.21 18.11 6.21
C THR A 380 -0.68 18.46 7.39
N ALA A 381 -0.23 18.39 8.65
CA ALA A 381 -1.04 18.86 9.80
C ALA A 381 -1.58 20.31 9.64
N ARG A 382 -0.86 21.21 8.95
CA ARG A 382 -1.33 22.57 8.58
C ARG A 382 -2.38 22.60 7.45
N ARG A 383 -2.36 21.69 6.46
CA ARG A 383 -3.24 21.70 5.27
C ARG A 383 -4.55 20.93 5.39
N ILE A 384 -4.64 19.95 6.30
CA ILE A 384 -5.81 19.02 6.43
C ILE A 384 -6.78 19.38 7.55
N GLY A 385 -6.56 20.46 8.30
CA GLY A 385 -7.48 20.89 9.36
C GLY A 385 -7.68 19.85 10.48
N THR A 386 -6.78 18.87 10.58
CA THR A 386 -6.78 17.87 11.63
C THR A 386 -6.34 18.49 12.95
N HIS A 387 -7.03 18.09 14.02
CA HIS A 387 -6.58 18.36 15.37
C HIS A 387 -5.16 17.80 15.58
N PHE A 388 -4.16 18.64 15.86
CA PHE A 388 -2.89 18.17 16.44
C PHE A 388 -3.09 17.95 17.94
N ARG A 389 -2.58 16.83 18.46
CA ARG A 389 -2.59 16.52 19.90
C ARG A 389 -1.36 17.11 20.56
N ILE A 390 -1.56 17.93 21.58
CA ILE A 390 -0.50 18.26 22.51
C ILE A 390 -0.38 17.09 23.47
N ARG A 391 0.81 16.52 23.61
CA ARG A 391 1.06 15.47 24.60
C ARG A 391 1.09 16.10 26.01
N THR A 392 -0.09 16.36 26.56
CA THR A 392 -0.28 16.60 27.99
C THR A 392 -0.42 15.26 28.73
N PRO A 393 -0.28 15.21 30.07
CA PRO A 393 -0.37 14.01 30.87
C PRO A 393 -1.66 13.25 30.61
N ARG A 394 -1.55 11.94 30.57
CA ARG A 394 -2.64 11.00 30.35
C ARG A 394 -3.38 10.73 31.65
N SER A 395 -4.57 10.12 31.56
CA SER A 395 -5.36 9.77 32.74
C SER A 395 -4.62 8.91 33.78
N GLU A 396 -3.66 8.12 33.30
CA GLU A 396 -2.81 7.20 34.07
C GLU A 396 -1.60 7.89 34.73
N ASP A 397 -1.28 9.13 34.35
CA ASP A 397 -0.14 9.86 34.91
C ASP A 397 -0.41 10.35 36.34
N ALA A 398 0.66 10.58 37.10
CA ALA A 398 0.58 11.00 38.49
C ALA A 398 -0.13 12.36 38.64
N GLY A 399 -1.01 12.46 39.64
CA GLY A 399 -1.79 13.65 39.92
C GLY A 399 -2.75 13.44 41.09
N ASP A 400 -3.25 14.52 41.67
CA ASP A 400 -4.18 14.53 42.81
C ASP A 400 -5.55 15.10 42.44
N PHE A 401 -6.61 14.66 43.12
CA PHE A 401 -7.94 15.23 42.96
C PHE A 401 -8.05 16.49 43.81
N HIS A 402 -8.39 17.61 43.18
CA HIS A 402 -8.46 18.90 43.85
C HIS A 402 -9.58 19.79 43.29
N ASN A 403 -10.08 20.71 44.10
CA ASN A 403 -11.10 21.70 43.74
C ASN A 403 -10.60 23.14 44.01
N ASP A 404 -9.44 23.51 43.44
CA ASP A 404 -8.78 24.77 43.81
C ASP A 404 -9.55 25.99 43.29
N VAL A 405 -9.87 26.91 44.20
CA VAL A 405 -10.57 28.17 43.88
C VAL A 405 -9.65 29.14 43.14
N LYS A 406 -8.32 28.97 43.25
CA LYS A 406 -7.32 29.84 42.61
C LYS A 406 -7.27 29.69 41.08
N GLY A 407 -7.72 28.56 40.55
CA GLY A 407 -7.71 28.27 39.12
C GLY A 407 -6.34 27.89 38.59
N TYR A 408 -6.20 26.67 38.08
CA TYR A 408 -4.97 26.19 37.43
C TYR A 408 -5.21 25.90 35.95
N GLY A 409 -4.15 26.07 35.16
CA GLY A 409 -4.21 25.95 33.71
C GLY A 409 -2.84 25.87 33.07
N ILE A 410 -2.84 25.94 31.74
CA ILE A 410 -1.64 25.96 30.92
C ILE A 410 -1.44 27.32 30.27
N HIS A 411 -0.18 27.74 30.21
CA HIS A 411 0.23 28.94 29.47
C HIS A 411 0.62 28.53 28.06
N LEU A 412 0.06 29.21 27.07
CA LEU A 412 0.16 28.93 25.65
C LEU A 412 0.81 30.10 24.93
N ARG A 413 1.75 29.82 24.02
CA ARG A 413 2.22 30.78 23.00
C ARG A 413 1.74 30.32 21.64
N VAL A 414 1.04 31.19 20.94
CA VAL A 414 0.36 30.87 19.69
C VAL A 414 0.94 31.74 18.58
N ASN A 415 1.42 31.11 17.51
CA ASN A 415 2.15 31.78 16.43
C ASN A 415 1.26 32.16 15.24
N GLU A 416 0.03 31.64 15.20
CA GLU A 416 -1.01 31.92 14.21
C GLU A 416 -2.38 31.58 14.82
N PRO A 417 -3.50 32.13 14.32
CA PRO A 417 -4.83 31.83 14.88
C PRO A 417 -5.10 30.32 14.86
N ILE A 418 -5.63 29.77 15.97
CA ILE A 418 -5.92 28.33 16.11
C ILE A 418 -7.26 28.11 16.78
N HIS A 419 -7.79 26.89 16.66
CA HIS A 419 -9.02 26.48 17.32
C HIS A 419 -8.75 25.30 18.27
N LEU A 420 -9.02 25.46 19.57
CA LEU A 420 -8.91 24.37 20.55
C LEU A 420 -10.11 23.43 20.43
N GLY A 421 -9.83 22.14 20.26
CA GLY A 421 -10.84 21.08 20.10
C GLY A 421 -11.22 20.43 21.43
N THR A 422 -11.03 19.13 21.54
CA THR A 422 -11.33 18.38 22.77
C THR A 422 -10.17 18.35 23.78
N THR A 423 -10.53 18.16 25.05
CA THR A 423 -9.64 17.79 26.17
C THR A 423 -10.31 16.72 27.03
N MET A 424 -9.55 16.02 27.86
CA MET A 424 -10.06 15.13 28.90
C MET A 424 -9.94 15.77 30.29
N LEU A 425 -11.00 15.62 31.10
CA LEU A 425 -11.05 15.96 32.52
C LEU A 425 -11.50 14.74 33.32
N ILE A 426 -10.95 14.55 34.52
CA ILE A 426 -11.24 13.36 35.33
C ILE A 426 -11.83 13.80 36.66
N SER A 427 -13.08 13.43 36.91
CA SER A 427 -13.79 13.76 38.15
C SER A 427 -13.82 12.58 39.13
N ASN A 428 -13.77 12.86 40.44
CA ASN A 428 -14.01 11.85 41.47
C ASN A 428 -15.49 11.70 41.86
N SER A 429 -16.35 12.61 41.41
CA SER A 429 -17.78 12.67 41.78
C SER A 429 -18.65 12.92 40.55
N ASP A 430 -19.95 12.63 40.67
CA ASP A 430 -20.95 13.02 39.68
C ASP A 430 -21.42 14.47 39.90
N ASN A 431 -21.90 15.12 38.83
CA ASN A 431 -22.45 16.47 38.85
C ASN A 431 -21.44 17.55 39.26
N VAL A 432 -20.15 17.37 38.93
CA VAL A 432 -19.13 18.39 39.19
C VAL A 432 -19.18 19.46 38.11
N SER A 433 -19.39 20.71 38.49
CA SER A 433 -19.47 21.83 37.56
C SER A 433 -18.26 22.75 37.66
N GLY A 434 -17.88 23.36 36.55
CA GLY A 434 -16.78 24.32 36.50
C GLY A 434 -16.80 25.13 35.22
N ASN A 435 -15.99 26.17 35.18
CA ASN A 435 -15.87 27.04 34.01
C ASN A 435 -14.44 27.00 33.47
N ILE A 436 -14.30 26.54 32.24
CA ILE A 436 -13.04 26.59 31.50
C ILE A 436 -12.99 27.97 30.82
N VAL A 437 -11.86 28.67 30.94
CA VAL A 437 -11.65 30.00 30.38
C VAL A 437 -10.40 30.04 29.53
N LEU A 438 -10.49 30.79 28.43
CA LEU A 438 -9.36 31.22 27.61
C LEU A 438 -9.13 32.71 27.87
N TYR A 439 -7.94 33.02 28.38
CA TYR A 439 -7.51 34.36 28.73
C TYR A 439 -6.40 34.83 27.81
N SER A 440 -6.52 36.05 27.29
CA SER A 440 -5.47 36.71 26.50
C SER A 440 -4.59 37.54 27.42
N LYS A 441 -3.28 37.28 27.43
CA LYS A 441 -2.33 38.11 28.19
C LYS A 441 -2.13 39.48 27.54
N ASP A 442 -2.16 39.53 26.21
CA ASP A 442 -1.94 40.77 25.45
C ASP A 442 -3.04 41.81 25.68
N THR A 443 -4.27 41.36 25.88
CA THR A 443 -5.44 42.23 26.12
C THR A 443 -5.91 42.24 27.59
N ASP A 444 -5.26 41.48 28.47
CA ASP A 444 -5.60 41.32 29.89
C ASP A 444 -7.08 40.98 30.13
N SER A 445 -7.65 40.08 29.32
CA SER A 445 -9.09 39.80 29.31
C SER A 445 -9.43 38.35 29.00
N ILE A 446 -10.54 37.84 29.57
CA ILE A 446 -11.13 36.56 29.17
C ILE A 446 -11.75 36.75 27.77
N ILE A 447 -11.30 35.97 26.81
CA ILE A 447 -11.79 36.03 25.42
C ILE A 447 -12.82 34.94 25.12
N ALA A 448 -12.82 33.83 25.88
CA ALA A 448 -13.86 32.81 25.78
C ALA A 448 -14.04 32.03 27.09
N LYS A 449 -15.25 31.52 27.35
CA LYS A 449 -15.63 30.79 28.56
C LYS A 449 -16.59 29.64 28.21
N ARG A 450 -16.35 28.46 28.79
CA ARG A 450 -17.17 27.25 28.61
C ARG A 450 -17.53 26.65 29.96
N SER A 451 -18.82 26.55 30.26
CA SER A 451 -19.31 25.82 31.42
C SER A 451 -19.40 24.32 31.12
N VAL A 452 -18.95 23.49 32.06
CA VAL A 452 -18.96 22.03 31.92
C VAL A 452 -19.62 21.38 33.14
N LEU A 453 -20.25 20.23 32.91
CA LEU A 453 -20.82 19.35 33.94
C LEU A 453 -20.21 17.96 33.77
N LEU A 454 -19.54 17.46 34.79
CA LEU A 454 -18.75 16.23 34.75
C LEU A 454 -19.44 15.11 35.55
N SER A 455 -19.36 13.90 35.02
CA SER A 455 -19.67 12.66 35.74
C SER A 455 -18.42 12.05 36.36
N LYS A 456 -18.57 11.15 37.33
CA LYS A 456 -17.45 10.44 37.95
C LYS A 456 -16.68 9.64 36.90
N GLY A 457 -15.35 9.79 36.88
CA GLY A 457 -14.47 9.17 35.91
C GLY A 457 -13.97 10.15 34.84
N SER A 458 -13.53 9.61 33.71
CA SER A 458 -12.99 10.40 32.58
C SER A 458 -14.12 11.00 31.75
N ASN A 459 -14.03 12.29 31.49
CA ASN A 459 -14.98 13.07 30.70
C ASN A 459 -14.23 13.70 29.53
N GLN A 460 -14.66 13.40 28.31
CA GLN A 460 -14.16 14.10 27.12
C GLN A 460 -14.99 15.37 26.92
N ILE A 461 -14.31 16.50 26.92
CA ILE A 461 -14.91 17.82 26.83
C ILE A 461 -14.55 18.42 25.49
N ASP A 462 -15.54 18.91 24.77
CA ASP A 462 -15.34 19.78 23.62
C ASP A 462 -15.13 21.21 24.11
N LEU A 463 -13.94 21.78 23.88
CA LEU A 463 -13.62 23.14 24.28
C LEU A 463 -14.30 24.12 23.33
N ASP A 464 -14.17 23.89 22.02
CA ASP A 464 -14.68 24.75 20.95
C ASP A 464 -14.27 26.24 21.18
N LEU A 465 -12.99 26.45 21.53
CA LEU A 465 -12.46 27.77 21.91
C LEU A 465 -11.50 28.31 20.85
N GLN A 466 -11.90 29.38 20.17
CA GLN A 466 -11.09 30.03 19.15
C GLN A 466 -10.05 30.98 19.77
N ILE A 467 -8.80 30.82 19.35
CA ILE A 467 -7.71 31.76 19.60
C ILE A 467 -7.56 32.61 18.32
N PRO A 468 -8.04 33.86 18.34
CA PRO A 468 -8.25 34.65 17.12
C PRO A 468 -6.95 35.23 16.55
N ASP A 469 -5.91 35.39 17.38
CA ASP A 469 -4.68 36.07 17.02
C ASP A 469 -3.45 35.32 17.52
N LYS A 470 -2.28 35.68 16.97
CA LYS A 470 -1.00 35.27 17.54
C LYS A 470 -0.77 36.02 18.85
N GLY A 471 -0.25 35.35 19.87
CA GLY A 471 -0.08 35.94 21.19
C GLY A 471 0.10 34.91 22.29
N ASP A 472 0.18 35.39 23.52
CA ASP A 472 0.27 34.55 24.71
C ASP A 472 -1.08 34.45 25.42
N TYR A 473 -1.49 33.22 25.75
CA TYR A 473 -2.80 32.89 26.30
C TYR A 473 -2.68 32.00 27.54
N TRP A 474 -3.73 31.97 28.37
CA TRP A 474 -3.87 31.01 29.46
C TRP A 474 -5.20 30.26 29.33
N LEU A 475 -5.13 28.93 29.27
CA LEU A 475 -6.28 28.03 29.28
C LEU A 475 -6.40 27.40 30.67
N GLY A 476 -7.44 27.75 31.41
CA GLY A 476 -7.55 27.42 32.83
C GLY A 476 -8.98 27.30 33.33
N VAL A 477 -9.12 27.04 34.63
CA VAL A 477 -10.43 27.01 35.29
C VAL A 477 -10.63 28.29 36.09
N ASP A 478 -11.76 28.96 35.90
CA ASP A 478 -12.15 30.19 36.59
C ASP A 478 -13.06 29.87 37.79
N GLY A 479 -12.59 30.12 39.00
CA GLY A 479 -13.34 29.93 40.25
C GLY A 479 -13.39 28.49 40.79
N GLY A 480 -12.57 27.58 40.25
CA GLY A 480 -12.47 26.20 40.72
C GLY A 480 -13.64 25.28 40.34
N TRP A 481 -13.72 24.13 41.02
CA TRP A 481 -14.71 23.08 40.76
C TRP A 481 -15.76 23.02 41.89
N ILE A 482 -17.04 22.95 41.51
CA ILE A 482 -18.19 22.92 42.43
C ILE A 482 -18.84 21.53 42.40
N GLY A 483 -19.17 20.98 43.56
CA GLY A 483 -19.86 19.69 43.69
C GLY A 483 -18.94 18.46 43.74
N GLY A 484 -17.63 18.63 43.57
CA GLY A 484 -16.63 17.57 43.69
C GLY A 484 -15.23 18.04 43.29
N MET A 485 -14.32 17.09 43.07
CA MET A 485 -12.91 17.38 42.76
C MET A 485 -12.55 16.83 41.38
N VAL A 486 -11.66 17.53 40.69
CA VAL A 486 -11.11 17.12 39.39
C VAL A 486 -9.64 16.83 39.55
N LYS A 487 -9.14 15.81 38.86
CA LYS A 487 -7.73 15.44 38.88
C LYS A 487 -6.92 16.55 38.22
N ARG A 488 -5.96 17.12 38.94
CA ARG A 488 -4.89 17.95 38.38
C ARG A 488 -3.62 17.12 38.26
N PHE A 489 -2.80 17.46 37.27
CA PHE A 489 -1.51 16.84 37.01
C PHE A 489 -0.40 17.79 37.43
N GLU A 490 0.74 17.23 37.84
CA GLU A 490 1.92 17.96 38.28
C GLU A 490 3.10 17.66 37.35
N ILE A 491 3.80 18.69 36.90
CA ILE A 491 5.01 18.53 36.10
C ILE A 491 6.22 19.15 36.79
N LYS A 492 6.99 18.36 37.54
CA LYS A 492 8.23 18.83 38.20
C LYS A 492 9.48 18.83 37.31
N ASN A 493 9.51 17.99 36.26
CA ASN A 493 10.74 17.68 35.50
C ASN A 493 10.60 17.89 33.98
N THR A 494 9.82 18.87 33.53
CA THR A 494 9.74 19.19 32.09
C THR A 494 10.44 20.50 31.77
N SER A 495 11.24 20.50 30.71
CA SER A 495 11.77 21.73 30.13
C SER A 495 10.73 22.34 29.20
N TYR A 496 10.19 23.50 29.56
CA TYR A 496 9.40 24.33 28.65
C TYR A 496 10.33 25.07 27.65
N PRO A 497 9.86 25.41 26.42
CA PRO A 497 8.52 25.18 25.91
C PRO A 497 8.32 23.76 25.35
N ILE A 498 7.12 23.20 25.53
CA ILE A 498 6.69 22.01 24.80
C ILE A 498 6.16 22.50 23.44
N ASP A 499 6.92 22.24 22.38
CA ASP A 499 6.61 22.74 21.04
C ASP A 499 5.67 21.77 20.28
N ALA A 500 4.48 22.24 19.94
CA ALA A 500 3.51 21.53 19.10
C ALA A 500 3.30 22.25 17.75
N GLY A 501 4.26 23.06 17.32
CA GLY A 501 4.23 23.82 16.07
C GLY A 501 3.59 25.20 16.23
N SER A 502 2.35 25.34 15.75
CA SER A 502 1.60 26.61 15.73
C SER A 502 1.18 27.11 17.13
N MET A 503 1.27 26.22 18.13
CA MET A 503 1.10 26.50 19.54
C MET A 503 2.18 25.81 20.36
N LYS A 504 2.65 26.48 21.41
CA LYS A 504 3.61 25.95 22.38
C LYS A 504 3.03 26.05 23.78
N VAL A 505 3.23 25.03 24.61
CA VAL A 505 2.99 25.15 26.05
C VAL A 505 4.25 25.74 26.65
N ILE A 506 4.16 26.98 27.15
CA ILE A 506 5.29 27.76 27.65
C ILE A 506 5.39 27.72 29.18
N GLY A 507 4.36 27.25 29.85
CA GLY A 507 4.31 27.09 31.30
C GLY A 507 3.00 26.47 31.78
N SER A 508 2.89 26.28 33.09
CA SER A 508 1.71 25.71 33.77
C SER A 508 1.53 26.37 35.13
N GLY A 509 0.30 26.50 35.61
CA GLY A 509 0.00 27.08 36.91
C GLY A 509 -1.13 28.10 36.85
N GLN A 510 -1.10 29.05 37.79
CA GLN A 510 -2.10 30.12 37.87
C GLN A 510 -1.97 31.11 36.72
N ARG A 511 -3.06 31.82 36.42
CA ARG A 511 -3.15 32.75 35.29
C ARG A 511 -2.05 33.81 35.25
N ASN A 512 -1.65 34.33 36.41
CA ASN A 512 -0.71 35.44 36.51
C ASN A 512 0.73 35.00 36.79
N GLU A 513 0.98 33.69 36.91
CA GLU A 513 2.27 33.17 37.37
C GLU A 513 2.72 32.03 36.43
N GLU A 514 3.45 32.41 35.38
CA GLU A 514 3.83 31.53 34.27
C GLU A 514 4.84 30.44 34.64
N ASN A 515 5.57 30.65 35.74
CA ASN A 515 6.61 29.76 36.27
C ASN A 515 6.58 29.69 37.81
N ASP A 516 5.38 29.65 38.42
CA ASP A 516 5.29 29.41 39.86
C ASP A 516 5.66 27.95 40.19
N ASN A 517 6.10 27.72 41.43
CA ASN A 517 6.47 26.41 41.99
C ASN A 517 5.34 25.38 41.95
N ASP A 518 4.10 25.82 41.68
CA ASP A 518 2.93 24.98 41.79
C ASP A 518 2.73 24.02 40.60
N HIS A 519 3.30 24.23 39.40
CA HIS A 519 3.32 23.25 38.28
C HIS A 519 2.02 22.44 37.95
N TYR A 520 0.84 22.89 38.41
CA TYR A 520 -0.42 22.15 38.35
C TYR A 520 -1.33 22.63 37.21
N TYR A 521 -2.11 21.71 36.63
CA TYR A 521 -3.20 22.00 35.68
C TYR A 521 -4.12 20.78 35.49
N TYR A 522 -5.32 20.99 34.91
CA TYR A 522 -6.38 19.98 34.87
C TYR A 522 -6.50 19.20 33.54
N PHE A 523 -5.90 19.67 32.47
CA PHE A 523 -6.25 19.27 31.09
C PHE A 523 -5.35 18.16 30.51
N ALA A 524 -5.95 17.00 30.23
CA ALA A 524 -5.29 15.86 29.58
C ALA A 524 -5.66 15.75 28.08
N ASP A 525 -4.73 15.29 27.23
CA ASP A 525 -4.88 15.07 25.79
C ASP A 525 -5.56 16.23 25.01
N ILE A 526 -5.06 17.46 25.19
CA ILE A 526 -5.60 18.64 24.49
C ILE A 526 -5.37 18.54 22.98
N THR A 527 -6.39 18.92 22.22
CA THR A 527 -6.33 18.97 20.76
C THR A 527 -6.52 20.40 20.24
N ALA A 528 -5.88 20.76 19.12
CA ALA A 528 -6.02 22.07 18.49
C ALA A 528 -5.90 22.00 16.96
N LYS A 529 -6.47 22.96 16.22
CA LYS A 529 -6.53 23.01 14.73
C LYS A 529 -5.95 24.31 14.18
N ALA A 530 -5.43 24.26 12.95
CA ALA A 530 -4.96 25.40 12.15
C ALA A 530 -6.14 26.23 11.55
N PRO A 531 -5.93 27.49 11.11
CA PRO A 531 -6.99 28.50 10.94
C PRO A 531 -7.98 28.33 9.77
N ASN A 532 -8.07 27.16 9.13
CA ASN A 532 -8.92 26.98 7.94
C ASN A 532 -10.12 26.03 8.11
N ILE A 533 -10.59 25.82 9.34
CA ILE A 533 -11.94 25.27 9.58
C ILE A 533 -12.70 26.28 10.44
N VAL A 534 -13.39 27.19 9.75
CA VAL A 534 -14.46 28.02 10.33
C VAL A 534 -15.54 27.06 10.83
N GLY A 535 -15.77 27.07 12.14
CA GLY A 535 -17.02 26.56 12.72
C GLY A 535 -18.18 27.39 12.15
N ASP A 536 -19.22 26.69 11.72
CA ASP A 536 -20.53 27.21 11.30
C ASP A 536 -20.56 28.65 10.79
N LEU A 537 -20.52 28.81 9.45
CA LEU A 537 -21.10 30.01 8.86
C LEU A 537 -22.59 30.06 9.27
N PRO A 538 -23.11 31.24 9.63
CA PRO A 538 -24.40 31.40 10.27
C PRO A 538 -25.53 30.80 9.43
N ASP A 539 -26.52 30.24 10.13
CA ASP A 539 -27.75 29.72 9.57
C ASP A 539 -28.37 30.72 8.59
N SER A 540 -28.30 30.40 7.30
CA SER A 540 -28.97 31.06 6.17
C SER A 540 -28.46 32.43 5.69
N PHE A 541 -28.20 32.49 4.39
CA PHE A 541 -28.44 33.67 3.55
C PHE A 541 -29.44 33.26 2.47
N THR A 542 -30.68 33.70 2.64
CA THR A 542 -31.81 33.39 1.74
C THR A 542 -31.95 34.51 0.71
N LEU A 543 -31.96 34.17 -0.58
CA LEU A 543 -32.61 35.01 -1.59
C LEU A 543 -34.11 34.64 -1.61
N PRO A 544 -35.02 35.60 -1.79
CA PRO A 544 -36.46 35.37 -1.60
C PRO A 544 -37.01 34.43 -2.67
N GLY A 545 -37.40 33.22 -2.26
CA GLY A 545 -38.01 32.19 -3.10
C GLY A 545 -37.76 30.81 -2.48
N GLU A 546 -38.81 30.00 -2.34
CA GLU A 546 -38.88 28.80 -1.51
C GLU A 546 -37.74 27.78 -1.72
N ASN A 547 -37.31 27.13 -0.64
CA ASN A 547 -36.41 25.97 -0.69
C ASN A 547 -37.04 24.85 -1.53
N ILE A 548 -36.44 24.52 -2.67
CA ILE A 548 -36.84 23.37 -3.48
C ILE A 548 -35.92 22.20 -3.14
N SER A 549 -36.37 21.28 -2.29
CA SER A 549 -35.81 19.92 -2.22
C SER A 549 -36.25 19.15 -3.46
N GLY A 550 -35.33 18.51 -4.20
CA GLY A 550 -35.64 17.94 -5.51
C GLY A 550 -34.50 17.23 -6.24
N SER A 551 -34.78 16.69 -7.43
CA SER A 551 -33.79 16.10 -8.34
C SER A 551 -33.59 16.98 -9.58
N ILE A 552 -32.36 17.00 -10.10
CA ILE A 552 -32.03 17.68 -11.36
C ILE A 552 -31.89 16.60 -12.43
N GLN A 553 -32.63 16.74 -13.53
CA GLN A 553 -32.60 15.82 -14.66
C GLN A 553 -32.20 16.56 -15.93
N VAL A 554 -31.39 15.91 -16.76
CA VAL A 554 -31.13 16.36 -18.13
C VAL A 554 -32.02 15.53 -19.05
N THR A 555 -32.94 16.18 -19.73
CA THR A 555 -33.89 15.51 -20.63
C THR A 555 -33.25 15.26 -22.00
N ASN A 556 -33.84 14.35 -22.77
CA ASN A 556 -33.34 13.97 -24.10
C ASN A 556 -33.35 15.12 -25.12
N ASP A 557 -34.08 16.21 -24.85
CA ASP A 557 -34.07 17.47 -25.61
C ASP A 557 -33.06 18.49 -25.07
N HIS A 558 -32.07 18.04 -24.29
CA HIS A 558 -30.96 18.83 -23.75
C HIS A 558 -31.35 19.97 -22.79
N LYS A 559 -32.49 19.83 -22.10
CA LYS A 559 -32.91 20.79 -21.08
C LYS A 559 -32.57 20.30 -19.68
N ILE A 560 -32.27 21.25 -18.80
CA ILE A 560 -32.14 21.00 -17.37
C ILE A 560 -33.50 21.24 -16.73
N VAL A 561 -34.05 20.20 -16.14
CA VAL A 561 -35.32 20.24 -15.42
C VAL A 561 -35.06 20.02 -13.94
N VAL A 562 -35.55 20.94 -13.11
CA VAL A 562 -35.56 20.77 -11.65
C VAL A 562 -36.95 20.27 -11.27
N ILE A 563 -36.96 19.14 -10.56
CA ILE A 563 -38.18 18.49 -10.08
C ILE A 563 -38.15 18.52 -8.56
N ASN A 564 -39.21 19.03 -7.93
CA ASN A 564 -39.28 19.08 -6.48
C ASN A 564 -39.53 17.68 -5.86
N SER A 565 -39.53 17.61 -4.53
CA SER A 565 -39.68 16.38 -3.75
C SER A 565 -41.02 15.68 -3.95
N ASP A 566 -42.02 16.38 -4.49
CA ASP A 566 -43.35 15.84 -4.80
C ASP A 566 -43.44 15.33 -6.24
N GLY A 567 -42.34 15.38 -7.02
CA GLY A 567 -42.30 14.94 -8.41
C GLY A 567 -42.77 15.99 -9.43
N ASN A 568 -43.04 17.22 -8.99
CA ASN A 568 -43.50 18.29 -9.87
C ASN A 568 -42.32 19.05 -10.48
N ARG A 569 -42.42 19.39 -11.76
CA ARG A 569 -41.43 20.24 -12.45
C ARG A 569 -41.57 21.67 -11.98
N VAL A 570 -40.49 22.23 -11.45
CA VAL A 570 -40.46 23.58 -10.87
C VAL A 570 -39.49 24.50 -11.61
N MET A 571 -38.66 23.95 -12.51
CA MET A 571 -37.83 24.71 -13.43
C MET A 571 -37.58 23.92 -14.72
N ASP A 572 -37.57 24.60 -15.86
CA ASP A 572 -37.23 24.06 -17.18
C ASP A 572 -36.34 25.10 -17.88
N ALA A 573 -35.09 24.75 -18.18
CA ALA A 573 -34.11 25.68 -18.73
C ALA A 573 -33.27 25.03 -19.83
N ASN A 574 -33.05 25.77 -20.93
CA ASN A 574 -32.15 25.40 -22.01
C ASN A 574 -30.91 26.34 -22.01
N SER A 575 -30.05 26.19 -23.03
CA SER A 575 -28.82 27.00 -23.19
C SER A 575 -29.04 28.50 -23.37
N ASP A 576 -30.24 28.92 -23.79
CA ASP A 576 -30.58 30.31 -24.06
C ASP A 576 -31.22 30.99 -22.83
N ASP A 577 -31.75 30.19 -21.89
CA ASP A 577 -32.49 30.67 -20.72
C ASP A 577 -31.63 30.81 -19.45
N LEU A 578 -30.55 30.02 -19.29
CA LEU A 578 -29.65 30.10 -18.13
C LEU A 578 -28.19 29.77 -18.44
N GLY A 579 -27.28 30.67 -18.00
CA GLY A 579 -25.86 30.37 -17.88
C GLY A 579 -25.52 29.81 -16.49
N VAL A 580 -25.15 28.52 -16.41
CA VAL A 580 -24.73 27.90 -15.13
C VAL A 580 -23.26 28.24 -14.85
N ARG A 581 -23.02 29.25 -14.02
CA ARG A 581 -21.65 29.66 -13.63
C ARG A 581 -21.00 28.73 -12.60
N LYS A 582 -21.78 28.11 -11.72
CA LYS A 582 -21.29 27.24 -10.64
C LYS A 582 -22.40 26.27 -10.21
N ILE A 583 -22.09 24.97 -10.20
CA ILE A 583 -22.93 23.94 -9.56
C ILE A 583 -22.27 23.57 -8.24
N ILE A 584 -23.04 23.55 -7.16
CA ILE A 584 -22.59 23.06 -5.85
C ILE A 584 -23.48 21.86 -5.52
N ALA A 585 -22.91 20.66 -5.66
CA ALA A 585 -23.56 19.42 -5.27
C ALA A 585 -22.94 18.91 -3.96
N GLY A 586 -23.77 18.35 -3.06
CA GLY A 586 -23.29 17.81 -1.78
C GLY A 586 -22.47 16.54 -1.95
N GLU A 587 -23.08 15.51 -2.55
CA GLU A 587 -22.43 14.23 -2.85
C GLU A 587 -22.58 13.93 -4.35
N ILE A 588 -21.47 13.61 -5.01
CA ILE A 588 -21.44 13.21 -6.41
C ILE A 588 -21.03 11.75 -6.46
N VAL A 589 -21.96 10.86 -6.79
CA VAL A 589 -21.69 9.43 -6.96
C VAL A 589 -21.38 9.18 -8.44
N SER A 590 -20.11 8.91 -8.76
CA SER A 590 -19.66 8.60 -10.13
C SER A 590 -18.60 7.50 -10.10
N SER A 591 -18.64 6.60 -11.10
CA SER A 591 -17.58 5.60 -11.31
C SER A 591 -16.24 6.19 -11.74
N SER A 592 -16.20 7.48 -12.09
CA SER A 592 -15.02 8.20 -12.57
C SER A 592 -14.50 9.27 -11.60
N VAL A 593 -15.11 9.43 -10.42
CA VAL A 593 -14.72 10.42 -9.40
C VAL A 593 -14.47 9.72 -8.06
N VAL A 594 -13.32 9.97 -7.45
CA VAL A 594 -12.98 9.42 -6.13
C VAL A 594 -13.88 10.08 -5.07
N SER A 595 -14.74 9.30 -4.41
CA SER A 595 -15.52 9.77 -3.26
C SER A 595 -14.62 10.01 -2.05
N ALA A 596 -14.89 11.09 -1.31
CA ALA A 596 -14.08 11.55 -0.18
C ALA A 596 -14.90 11.56 1.11
N SER A 597 -14.43 10.84 2.14
CA SER A 597 -15.02 10.93 3.49
C SER A 597 -14.43 12.12 4.24
N LYS A 598 -15.10 13.28 4.17
CA LYS A 598 -14.62 14.55 4.74
C LYS A 598 -15.09 14.85 6.16
N LYS A 599 -16.09 14.10 6.67
CA LYS A 599 -16.70 14.30 7.99
C LYS A 599 -16.38 13.12 8.89
N ASN A 600 -16.35 13.38 10.20
CA ASN A 600 -16.32 12.31 11.18
C ASN A 600 -17.62 11.51 11.07
N LYS A 601 -17.50 10.18 11.10
CA LYS A 601 -18.63 9.27 10.96
C LYS A 601 -18.48 8.11 11.92
N THR A 602 -19.54 7.78 12.64
CA THR A 602 -19.64 6.53 13.38
C THR A 602 -20.62 5.62 12.64
N ILE A 603 -20.20 4.39 12.36
CA ILE A 603 -21.01 3.37 11.69
C ILE A 603 -21.15 2.19 12.66
N HIS A 604 -22.39 1.85 12.98
CA HIS A 604 -22.72 0.74 13.87
C HIS A 604 -22.89 -0.56 13.08
N ILE A 605 -22.23 -1.61 13.56
CA ILE A 605 -22.29 -2.97 13.02
C ILE A 605 -22.69 -3.91 14.16
N HIS A 606 -23.68 -4.78 13.93
CA HIS A 606 -24.14 -5.78 14.90
C HIS A 606 -24.16 -7.15 14.23
N CYS A 607 -23.16 -7.98 14.52
CA CYS A 607 -22.86 -9.17 13.70
C CYS A 607 -23.93 -10.28 13.74
N SER A 608 -24.74 -10.35 14.80
CA SER A 608 -25.85 -11.33 14.92
C SER A 608 -27.18 -10.83 14.36
N ASP A 609 -27.51 -9.56 14.62
CA ASP A 609 -28.87 -9.02 14.50
C ASP A 609 -28.99 -7.88 13.48
N GLY A 610 -27.86 -7.38 12.95
CA GLY A 610 -27.84 -6.37 11.89
C GLY A 610 -28.33 -6.90 10.55
N SER A 611 -28.39 -6.04 9.54
CA SER A 611 -28.79 -6.38 8.18
C SER A 611 -27.94 -5.63 7.16
N ASP A 612 -27.42 -6.33 6.15
CA ASP A 612 -26.69 -5.69 5.04
C ASP A 612 -27.64 -5.19 3.94
N GLU A 613 -28.88 -5.72 3.89
CA GLU A 613 -29.89 -5.32 2.92
C GLU A 613 -30.63 -4.05 3.35
N THR A 614 -30.85 -3.90 4.66
CA THR A 614 -31.71 -2.84 5.23
C THR A 614 -31.03 -1.99 6.30
N GLY A 615 -29.78 -2.30 6.66
CA GLY A 615 -28.99 -1.51 7.59
C GLY A 615 -28.56 -0.18 6.97
N ASP A 616 -28.54 0.88 7.78
CA ASP A 616 -28.08 2.21 7.37
C ASP A 616 -26.85 2.68 8.16
N GLY A 617 -26.37 1.86 9.10
CA GLY A 617 -25.20 2.14 9.91
C GLY A 617 -25.48 2.97 11.16
N THR A 618 -26.74 3.26 11.48
CA THR A 618 -27.15 3.82 12.78
C THR A 618 -27.20 2.74 13.85
N SER A 619 -27.23 3.15 15.13
CA SER A 619 -27.39 2.19 16.25
C SER A 619 -28.71 1.43 16.23
N GLU A 620 -29.74 1.98 15.59
CA GLU A 620 -31.09 1.39 15.50
C GLU A 620 -31.20 0.40 14.33
N LYS A 621 -30.47 0.65 13.24
CA LYS A 621 -30.41 -0.21 12.05
C LYS A 621 -28.96 -0.49 11.64
N PRO A 622 -28.22 -1.26 12.47
CA PRO A 622 -26.83 -1.54 12.20
C PRO A 622 -26.65 -2.47 11.00
N PHE A 623 -25.50 -2.34 10.32
CA PHE A 623 -25.07 -3.33 9.33
C PHE A 623 -24.76 -4.67 10.00
N ARG A 624 -24.76 -5.77 9.23
CA ARG A 624 -24.42 -7.10 9.75
C ARG A 624 -22.94 -7.41 9.58
N SER A 625 -22.42 -7.28 8.35
CA SER A 625 -21.08 -7.75 8.00
C SER A 625 -20.05 -6.64 8.12
N ILE A 626 -18.92 -6.92 8.76
CA ILE A 626 -17.86 -5.93 8.94
C ILE A 626 -17.19 -5.65 7.59
N GLN A 627 -16.86 -6.70 6.83
CA GLN A 627 -16.19 -6.54 5.54
C GLN A 627 -17.03 -5.74 4.53
N THR A 628 -18.34 -5.98 4.46
CA THR A 628 -19.25 -5.25 3.57
C THR A 628 -19.20 -3.74 3.85
N VAL A 629 -19.13 -3.34 5.12
CA VAL A 629 -18.99 -1.93 5.50
C VAL A 629 -17.62 -1.39 5.09
N ILE A 630 -16.54 -2.13 5.32
CA ILE A 630 -15.18 -1.75 4.91
C ILE A 630 -15.12 -1.52 3.39
N ASP A 631 -15.71 -2.41 2.59
CA ASP A 631 -15.73 -2.31 1.13
C ASP A 631 -16.53 -1.09 0.63
N ALA A 632 -17.56 -0.69 1.37
CA ALA A 632 -18.38 0.48 1.06
C ALA A 632 -17.76 1.82 1.50
N LEU A 633 -16.72 1.82 2.34
CA LEU A 633 -16.05 3.05 2.75
C LEU A 633 -15.33 3.72 1.58
N SER A 634 -15.42 5.05 1.51
CA SER A 634 -14.63 5.87 0.59
C SER A 634 -13.14 5.63 0.79
N LYS A 635 -12.42 5.33 -0.30
CA LYS A 635 -10.98 5.05 -0.26
C LYS A 635 -10.15 6.28 0.08
N TYR A 636 -10.61 7.47 -0.28
CA TYR A 636 -10.03 8.72 0.21
C TYR A 636 -10.73 9.16 1.49
N ASN A 637 -10.02 9.14 2.62
CA ASN A 637 -10.55 9.50 3.93
C ASN A 637 -9.82 10.71 4.51
N GLU A 638 -10.57 11.77 4.82
CA GLU A 638 -10.08 12.96 5.53
C GLU A 638 -10.59 13.04 6.98
N GLY A 639 -11.72 12.40 7.29
CA GLY A 639 -12.37 12.42 8.61
C GLY A 639 -11.99 11.26 9.53
N PHE A 640 -12.52 11.29 10.75
CA PHE A 640 -12.46 10.16 11.69
C PHE A 640 -13.66 9.23 11.45
N VAL A 641 -13.40 8.06 10.87
CA VAL A 641 -14.40 7.02 10.62
C VAL A 641 -14.26 5.95 11.68
N GLU A 642 -15.26 5.82 12.54
CA GLU A 642 -15.32 4.80 13.60
C GLU A 642 -16.35 3.73 13.24
N LEU A 643 -15.89 2.50 13.07
CA LEU A 643 -16.74 1.32 13.02
C LEU A 643 -16.91 0.81 14.46
N LYS A 644 -18.13 0.90 14.99
CA LYS A 644 -18.50 0.34 16.30
C LYS A 644 -19.10 -1.04 16.08
N ILE A 645 -18.30 -2.07 16.38
CA ILE A 645 -18.71 -3.46 16.24
C ILE A 645 -19.38 -3.94 17.52
N SER A 646 -20.43 -4.76 17.38
CA SER A 646 -21.19 -5.35 18.47
C SER A 646 -21.81 -6.69 18.03
N GLY A 647 -22.47 -7.40 18.95
CA GLY A 647 -23.05 -8.72 18.71
C GLY A 647 -22.10 -9.89 18.98
N THR A 648 -22.46 -11.07 18.46
CA THR A 648 -21.67 -12.31 18.66
C THR A 648 -20.47 -12.39 17.73
N SER A 649 -19.46 -13.17 18.13
CA SER A 649 -18.32 -13.57 17.30
C SER A 649 -18.75 -14.04 15.90
N THR A 650 -17.94 -13.74 14.90
CA THR A 650 -18.28 -13.91 13.48
C THR A 650 -17.21 -14.70 12.73
N THR A 651 -17.57 -15.24 11.57
CA THR A 651 -16.66 -15.93 10.65
C THR A 651 -16.57 -15.16 9.35
N GLU A 652 -15.57 -14.29 9.21
CA GLU A 652 -15.28 -13.51 8.00
C GLU A 652 -13.78 -13.22 7.92
N ASP A 653 -13.29 -12.90 6.72
CA ASP A 653 -11.94 -12.35 6.55
C ASP A 653 -12.04 -10.85 6.38
N LEU A 654 -11.26 -10.10 7.16
CA LEU A 654 -11.24 -8.65 7.13
C LEU A 654 -10.06 -8.18 6.28
N SER A 655 -10.33 -7.35 5.28
CA SER A 655 -9.34 -6.76 4.39
C SER A 655 -9.55 -5.26 4.29
N LEU A 656 -8.65 -4.50 4.93
CA LEU A 656 -8.54 -3.06 4.75
C LEU A 656 -7.56 -2.81 3.61
N TYR A 657 -8.10 -2.50 2.43
CA TYR A 657 -7.32 -2.32 1.21
C TYR A 657 -7.44 -0.91 0.64
N GLY A 658 -6.30 -0.25 0.47
CA GLY A 658 -6.18 0.94 -0.36
C GLY A 658 -6.81 2.20 0.21
N PHE A 659 -6.85 2.36 1.54
CA PHE A 659 -7.32 3.59 2.17
C PHE A 659 -6.19 4.63 2.21
N PHE A 660 -6.46 5.83 1.68
CA PHE A 660 -5.47 6.91 1.61
C PHE A 660 -6.09 8.25 1.99
N GLY A 661 -5.23 9.20 2.36
CA GLY A 661 -5.66 10.49 2.90
C GLY A 661 -5.43 10.61 4.40
N PRO A 662 -5.63 11.81 4.96
CA PRO A 662 -5.18 12.17 6.29
C PRO A 662 -6.07 11.67 7.43
N GLY A 663 -7.24 11.12 7.11
CA GLY A 663 -8.22 10.68 8.09
C GLY A 663 -7.84 9.38 8.77
N VAL A 664 -8.61 9.04 9.80
CA VAL A 664 -8.42 7.84 10.63
C VAL A 664 -9.58 6.88 10.38
N ILE A 665 -9.26 5.59 10.24
CA ILE A 665 -10.25 4.52 10.27
C ILE A 665 -10.02 3.73 11.56
N ARG A 666 -11.01 3.77 12.46
CA ARG A 666 -10.99 3.03 13.72
C ARG A 666 -12.00 1.89 13.69
N LEU A 667 -11.56 0.68 14.01
CA LEU A 667 -12.42 -0.45 14.31
C LEU A 667 -12.37 -0.69 15.82
N ASP A 668 -13.52 -0.56 16.48
CA ASP A 668 -13.66 -0.80 17.92
C ASP A 668 -14.53 -2.02 18.18
N PHE A 669 -13.91 -3.06 18.75
CA PHE A 669 -14.55 -4.33 19.07
C PHE A 669 -14.87 -4.44 20.58
N PRO A 670 -15.92 -5.20 20.95
CA PRO A 670 -16.09 -5.64 22.32
C PRO A 670 -14.90 -6.51 22.76
N SER A 671 -14.48 -6.43 24.02
CA SER A 671 -13.31 -7.16 24.54
C SER A 671 -13.41 -8.70 24.45
N SER A 672 -14.62 -9.24 24.35
CA SER A 672 -14.92 -10.66 24.19
C SER A 672 -15.19 -11.08 22.74
N PHE A 673 -15.04 -10.16 21.78
CA PHE A 673 -15.35 -10.45 20.39
C PHE A 673 -14.26 -11.27 19.73
N GLU A 674 -14.66 -12.33 19.03
CA GLU A 674 -13.76 -13.19 18.28
C GLU A 674 -14.10 -13.21 16.79
N LEU A 675 -13.08 -13.01 15.97
CA LEU A 675 -13.12 -13.15 14.52
C LEU A 675 -12.53 -14.51 14.14
N MET A 676 -13.34 -15.40 13.56
CA MET A 676 -12.87 -16.65 12.95
C MET A 676 -12.48 -16.40 11.50
N GLY A 677 -11.21 -16.08 11.25
CA GLY A 677 -10.71 -15.69 9.94
C GLY A 677 -9.33 -15.04 10.00
N THR A 678 -9.06 -14.17 9.04
CA THR A 678 -7.83 -13.39 8.95
C THR A 678 -8.12 -11.90 8.92
N LEU A 679 -7.14 -11.10 9.34
CA LEU A 679 -7.12 -9.66 9.16
C LEU A 679 -5.94 -9.26 8.28
N THR A 680 -6.23 -8.51 7.24
CA THR A 680 -5.24 -8.04 6.28
C THR A 680 -5.35 -6.51 6.13
N VAL A 681 -4.23 -5.80 6.28
CA VAL A 681 -4.14 -4.34 6.03
C VAL A 681 -3.12 -4.10 4.93
N LEU A 682 -3.57 -3.60 3.78
CA LEU A 682 -2.78 -3.52 2.56
C LEU A 682 -2.93 -2.16 1.87
N ASN A 683 -1.79 -1.58 1.47
CA ASN A 683 -1.75 -0.33 0.70
C ASN A 683 -2.46 0.84 1.39
N CYS A 684 -2.50 0.86 2.73
CA CYS A 684 -3.17 1.89 3.49
C CYS A 684 -2.20 3.00 3.90
N THR A 685 -2.39 4.20 3.37
CA THR A 685 -1.63 5.40 3.79
C THR A 685 -2.38 6.23 4.83
N SER A 686 -3.69 6.05 4.97
CA SER A 686 -4.47 6.55 6.12
C SER A 686 -4.15 5.79 7.40
N GLU A 687 -4.34 6.45 8.54
CA GLU A 687 -4.18 5.82 9.86
C GLU A 687 -5.29 4.79 10.10
N VAL A 688 -4.89 3.57 10.48
CA VAL A 688 -5.80 2.46 10.80
C VAL A 688 -5.62 2.05 12.25
N ASN A 689 -6.67 2.18 13.04
CA ASN A 689 -6.69 1.88 14.48
C ASN A 689 -7.61 0.69 14.76
N ILE A 690 -7.11 -0.38 15.36
CA ILE A 690 -7.87 -1.61 15.60
C ILE A 690 -7.75 -2.01 17.07
N PHE A 691 -8.87 -1.94 17.80
CA PHE A 691 -8.90 -2.13 19.25
C PHE A 691 -9.70 -3.38 19.64
N ASN A 692 -9.19 -4.12 20.63
CA ASN A 692 -9.88 -5.24 21.30
C ASN A 692 -10.25 -6.42 20.38
N LEU A 693 -9.55 -6.59 19.27
CA LEU A 693 -9.82 -7.69 18.34
C LEU A 693 -9.13 -8.98 18.76
N THR A 694 -9.88 -10.07 18.86
CA THR A 694 -9.31 -11.42 18.89
C THR A 694 -9.47 -12.08 17.52
N VAL A 695 -8.35 -12.43 16.88
CA VAL A 695 -8.32 -13.14 15.60
C VAL A 695 -7.96 -14.60 15.82
N ASN A 696 -8.90 -15.47 15.49
CA ASN A 696 -8.75 -16.91 15.49
C ASN A 696 -8.64 -17.39 14.04
N ARG A 697 -7.45 -17.85 13.68
CA ARG A 697 -7.20 -18.32 12.32
C ARG A 697 -8.06 -19.54 11.98
N LYS A 698 -8.60 -19.60 10.76
CA LYS A 698 -9.32 -20.78 10.27
C LYS A 698 -8.36 -21.97 10.12
N PRO A 699 -8.75 -23.20 10.52
CA PRO A 699 -7.93 -24.39 10.31
C PRO A 699 -7.59 -24.61 8.83
N SER A 700 -6.39 -25.12 8.53
CA SER A 700 -5.89 -25.48 7.18
C SER A 700 -5.56 -24.34 6.20
N GLU A 701 -5.68 -23.08 6.59
CA GLU A 701 -5.06 -21.98 5.85
C GLU A 701 -3.53 -21.95 6.13
N PHE A 702 -2.71 -21.40 5.24
CA PHE A 702 -1.26 -21.19 5.50
C PHE A 702 -0.95 -19.71 5.80
N THR A 703 -1.97 -18.86 5.78
CA THR A 703 -1.90 -17.42 6.01
C THR A 703 -1.67 -17.14 7.49
N THR A 704 -0.91 -16.10 7.81
CA THR A 704 -0.83 -15.58 9.19
C THR A 704 -2.20 -14.98 9.58
N PRO A 705 -2.64 -15.05 10.85
CA PRO A 705 -3.93 -14.46 11.24
C PRO A 705 -3.97 -12.95 11.02
N VAL A 706 -2.82 -12.26 11.10
CA VAL A 706 -2.74 -10.82 10.80
C VAL A 706 -1.57 -10.53 9.87
N LEU A 707 -1.88 -9.94 8.71
CA LEU A 707 -0.89 -9.47 7.74
C LEU A 707 -1.01 -7.95 7.57
N VAL A 708 0.12 -7.25 7.64
CA VAL A 708 0.22 -5.83 7.28
C VAL A 708 1.28 -5.67 6.19
N SER A 709 0.94 -5.07 5.06
CA SER A 709 1.91 -4.77 3.99
C SER A 709 1.62 -3.42 3.32
N ARG A 710 2.69 -2.72 2.91
CA ARG A 710 2.63 -1.41 2.24
C ARG A 710 1.73 -0.40 2.95
N SER A 711 1.73 -0.37 4.30
CA SER A 711 0.81 0.46 5.07
C SER A 711 1.53 1.35 6.09
N LEU A 712 1.29 2.66 6.03
CA LEU A 712 2.15 3.69 6.65
C LEU A 712 1.85 3.99 8.13
N TYR A 713 0.68 3.63 8.66
CA TYR A 713 0.40 3.77 10.08
C TYR A 713 -0.76 2.86 10.50
N VAL A 714 -0.43 1.75 11.18
CA VAL A 714 -1.42 0.81 11.72
C VAL A 714 -1.20 0.63 13.21
N TYR A 715 -2.21 0.90 14.02
CA TYR A 715 -2.14 0.82 15.47
C TYR A 715 -3.09 -0.24 16.01
N PHE A 716 -2.50 -1.26 16.63
CA PHE A 716 -3.22 -2.30 17.34
C PHE A 716 -3.17 -2.07 18.84
N LYS A 717 -4.34 -2.09 19.49
CA LYS A 717 -4.45 -2.08 20.95
C LYS A 717 -5.24 -3.28 21.43
N TYR A 718 -4.68 -4.07 22.33
CA TYR A 718 -5.33 -5.29 22.83
C TYR A 718 -5.68 -6.30 21.72
N LEU A 719 -4.90 -6.35 20.64
CA LEU A 719 -5.01 -7.41 19.64
C LEU A 719 -4.61 -8.75 20.27
N LYS A 720 -5.38 -9.80 20.03
CA LYS A 720 -5.02 -11.18 20.35
C LYS A 720 -5.05 -12.02 19.09
N THR A 721 -4.02 -12.81 18.83
CA THR A 721 -3.99 -13.72 17.68
C THR A 721 -3.81 -15.16 18.14
N TYR A 722 -4.60 -16.08 17.59
CA TYR A 722 -4.42 -17.52 17.74
C TYR A 722 -4.07 -18.12 16.39
N SER A 723 -2.84 -18.62 16.29
CA SER A 723 -2.19 -19.09 15.06
C SER A 723 -2.22 -20.61 14.91
N ASP A 724 -3.14 -21.28 15.60
CA ASP A 724 -3.46 -22.73 15.58
C ASP A 724 -2.29 -23.74 15.61
N TYR A 725 -1.07 -23.29 15.93
CA TYR A 725 0.19 -24.03 15.87
C TYR A 725 0.68 -24.39 14.47
N GLU A 726 -0.05 -24.01 13.42
CA GLU A 726 0.33 -24.29 12.04
C GLU A 726 0.78 -23.02 11.29
N ALA A 727 0.23 -21.84 11.65
CA ALA A 727 0.69 -20.60 11.04
C ALA A 727 2.12 -20.25 11.48
N LYS A 728 2.94 -19.87 10.48
CA LYS A 728 4.34 -19.50 10.72
C LYS A 728 4.47 -18.31 11.65
N TYR A 729 3.58 -17.32 11.51
CA TYR A 729 3.69 -16.03 12.18
C TYR A 729 2.42 -15.71 12.96
N GLY A 730 2.57 -15.19 14.18
CA GLY A 730 1.45 -14.61 14.95
C GLY A 730 0.94 -13.31 14.32
N ILE A 731 1.87 -12.49 13.83
CA ILE A 731 1.61 -11.35 12.96
C ILE A 731 2.82 -11.15 12.03
N HIS A 732 2.55 -10.76 10.79
CA HIS A 732 3.58 -10.51 9.78
C HIS A 732 3.44 -9.11 9.18
N MET A 733 4.55 -8.37 9.18
CA MET A 733 4.64 -7.04 8.57
C MET A 733 5.68 -7.02 7.46
N ASN A 734 5.33 -6.51 6.27
CA ASN A 734 6.23 -6.42 5.12
C ASN A 734 6.09 -5.10 4.34
N ASP A 735 7.02 -4.89 3.41
CA ASP A 735 7.00 -3.85 2.39
C ASP A 735 6.81 -2.42 2.95
N ASN A 736 7.75 -1.97 3.79
CA ASN A 736 7.81 -0.62 4.35
C ASN A 736 6.55 -0.23 5.15
N SER A 737 6.04 -1.15 5.96
CA SER A 737 4.89 -0.88 6.83
C SER A 737 5.31 -0.31 8.18
N MET A 738 4.51 0.56 8.78
CA MET A 738 4.72 1.07 10.13
C MET A 738 3.60 0.65 11.06
N VAL A 739 3.93 -0.14 12.09
CA VAL A 739 2.95 -0.77 12.98
C VAL A 739 3.27 -0.51 14.45
N PHE A 740 2.23 -0.21 15.22
CA PHE A 740 2.29 -0.10 16.68
C PHE A 740 1.49 -1.23 17.29
N LEU A 741 2.11 -1.99 18.20
CA LEU A 741 1.49 -3.06 18.95
C LEU A 741 1.44 -2.65 20.41
N HIS A 742 0.26 -2.38 20.96
CA HIS A 742 0.10 -1.96 22.35
C HIS A 742 -0.73 -2.96 23.15
N LYS A 743 -0.11 -3.58 24.18
CA LYS A 743 -0.74 -4.60 25.04
C LYS A 743 -1.34 -5.76 24.26
N CYS A 744 -0.63 -6.22 23.23
CA CYS A 744 -1.08 -7.27 22.31
C CYS A 744 -0.68 -8.68 22.78
N GLN A 745 -1.33 -9.71 22.28
CA GLN A 745 -1.08 -11.10 22.64
C GLN A 745 -0.97 -12.02 21.42
N PHE A 746 0.05 -12.87 21.37
CA PHE A 746 0.34 -13.72 20.22
C PHE A 746 0.52 -15.18 20.63
N TRP A 747 -0.43 -16.04 20.25
CA TRP A 747 -0.52 -17.42 20.71
C TRP A 747 -0.43 -18.42 19.58
N GLY A 748 0.36 -19.48 19.80
CA GLY A 748 0.40 -20.66 18.92
C GLY A 748 1.01 -20.42 17.54
N ALA A 749 1.94 -19.49 17.40
CA ALA A 749 2.72 -19.35 16.17
C ALA A 749 3.85 -20.39 16.11
N LYS A 750 4.20 -20.89 14.92
CA LYS A 750 5.24 -21.92 14.73
C LYS A 750 6.66 -21.36 14.68
N GLU A 751 6.89 -20.32 13.87
CA GLU A 751 8.22 -19.77 13.64
C GLU A 751 8.45 -18.49 14.45
N TYR A 752 7.59 -17.47 14.29
CA TYR A 752 7.75 -16.17 14.94
C TYR A 752 6.43 -15.69 15.55
N ALA A 753 6.43 -15.23 16.81
CA ALA A 753 5.22 -14.58 17.34
C ALA A 753 4.97 -13.24 16.62
N ILE A 754 6.03 -12.45 16.38
CA ILE A 754 6.00 -11.19 15.63
C ILE A 754 7.14 -11.20 14.61
N LEU A 755 6.84 -10.98 13.32
CA LEU A 755 7.84 -10.90 12.25
C LEU A 755 7.73 -9.60 11.45
N ALA A 756 8.86 -8.90 11.31
CA ALA A 756 9.02 -7.75 10.43
C ALA A 756 9.99 -8.05 9.27
N GLY A 757 9.59 -7.70 8.05
CA GLY A 757 10.42 -7.79 6.85
C GLY A 757 10.38 -6.52 6.01
N TYR A 758 11.33 -6.43 5.08
CA TYR A 758 11.39 -5.44 3.99
C TYR A 758 11.17 -3.99 4.44
N ALA A 759 12.13 -3.44 5.19
CA ALA A 759 12.16 -2.06 5.69
C ALA A 759 10.99 -1.64 6.61
N SER A 760 10.16 -2.58 7.06
CA SER A 760 9.04 -2.28 7.97
C SER A 760 9.54 -1.83 9.34
N GLN A 761 8.79 -0.91 9.97
CA GLN A 761 9.08 -0.35 11.29
C GLN A 761 7.99 -0.78 12.27
N ILE A 762 8.40 -1.36 13.40
CA ILE A 762 7.46 -1.80 14.43
C ILE A 762 7.85 -1.17 15.76
N VAL A 763 6.85 -0.67 16.48
CA VAL A 763 6.97 -0.33 17.90
C VAL A 763 6.11 -1.29 18.70
N VAL A 764 6.74 -2.05 19.59
CA VAL A 764 6.07 -2.98 20.50
C VAL A 764 6.03 -2.35 21.88
N ILE A 765 4.84 -2.03 22.37
CA ILE A 765 4.57 -1.50 23.70
C ILE A 765 3.80 -2.57 24.47
N ASP A 766 4.53 -3.44 25.16
CA ASP A 766 4.02 -4.68 25.76
C ASP A 766 3.30 -5.63 24.78
N ALA A 767 3.94 -6.76 24.54
CA ALA A 767 3.34 -7.92 23.93
C ALA A 767 3.60 -9.16 24.79
N ILE A 768 2.61 -10.03 24.91
CA ILE A 768 2.72 -11.30 25.63
C ILE A 768 2.29 -12.46 24.74
N GLY A 769 2.55 -13.70 25.17
CA GLY A 769 2.07 -14.90 24.47
C GLY A 769 3.13 -15.98 24.38
N GLY A 770 2.91 -16.99 23.53
CA GLY A 770 3.78 -18.16 23.39
C GLY A 770 3.01 -19.42 22.97
N SER A 771 3.45 -20.60 23.42
CA SER A 771 2.62 -21.81 23.39
C SER A 771 1.50 -21.71 24.43
N LEU A 772 0.35 -22.38 24.21
CA LEU A 772 -0.71 -22.43 25.22
C LEU A 772 -0.21 -23.23 26.43
N GLY A 773 0.37 -22.53 27.40
CA GLY A 773 0.41 -23.00 28.78
C GLY A 773 1.73 -23.50 29.34
N SER A 774 2.89 -23.10 28.82
CA SER A 774 4.11 -23.32 29.59
C SER A 774 5.20 -22.25 29.39
N ASN A 775 5.75 -21.73 30.50
CA ASN A 775 7.04 -21.04 30.52
C ASN A 775 8.22 -22.02 30.37
N LYS A 776 7.94 -23.25 29.90
CA LYS A 776 8.93 -24.31 29.87
C LYS A 776 9.82 -24.15 28.63
N PRO A 777 11.14 -24.27 28.77
CA PRO A 777 12.07 -24.17 27.64
C PRO A 777 11.89 -25.25 26.56
N ASP A 778 11.26 -26.38 26.89
CA ASP A 778 11.18 -27.62 26.10
C ASP A 778 9.81 -27.89 25.45
N ASP A 779 8.90 -26.91 25.44
CA ASP A 779 7.59 -27.07 24.81
C ASP A 779 7.70 -27.07 23.27
N GLU A 780 7.43 -28.22 22.66
CA GLU A 780 7.46 -28.41 21.20
C GLU A 780 6.52 -27.45 20.46
N LYS A 781 5.45 -26.98 21.11
CA LYS A 781 4.44 -26.08 20.54
C LYS A 781 4.77 -24.59 20.68
N ARG A 782 5.94 -24.24 21.22
CA ARG A 782 6.40 -22.85 21.37
C ARG A 782 6.97 -22.32 20.06
N PRO A 783 6.74 -21.04 19.71
CA PRO A 783 7.37 -20.45 18.54
C PRO A 783 8.90 -20.50 18.64
N ASP A 784 9.56 -20.73 17.52
CA ASP A 784 11.03 -20.75 17.47
C ASP A 784 11.64 -19.41 17.87
N CYS A 785 10.99 -18.29 17.55
CA CYS A 785 11.43 -16.94 17.88
C CYS A 785 10.28 -16.09 18.45
N SER A 786 10.54 -15.26 19.47
CA SER A 786 9.54 -14.28 19.92
C SER A 786 9.36 -13.17 18.89
N VAL A 787 10.46 -12.52 18.50
CA VAL A 787 10.47 -11.43 17.53
C VAL A 787 11.55 -11.64 16.47
N GLY A 788 11.23 -11.34 15.21
CA GLY A 788 12.16 -11.44 14.08
C GLY A 788 12.17 -10.16 13.24
N ALA A 789 13.35 -9.67 12.86
CA ALA A 789 13.50 -8.52 11.97
C ALA A 789 14.46 -8.83 10.80
N PHE A 790 13.98 -8.68 9.57
CA PHE A 790 14.71 -9.04 8.35
C PHE A 790 14.63 -7.96 7.27
N PHE A 791 15.59 -7.96 6.34
CA PHE A 791 15.59 -7.13 5.12
C PHE A 791 15.41 -5.63 5.42
N GLY A 792 16.24 -5.10 6.31
CA GLY A 792 16.22 -3.68 6.70
C GLY A 792 15.08 -3.27 7.64
N ALA A 793 14.23 -4.20 8.10
CA ALA A 793 13.17 -3.90 9.04
C ALA A 793 13.72 -3.56 10.44
N THR A 794 13.01 -2.68 11.17
CA THR A 794 13.39 -2.27 12.53
C THR A 794 12.26 -2.54 13.51
N ILE A 795 12.54 -3.23 14.62
CA ILE A 795 11.60 -3.42 15.74
C ILE A 795 12.15 -2.70 16.96
N SER A 796 11.41 -1.73 17.51
CA SER A 796 11.71 -1.08 18.78
C SER A 796 10.77 -1.60 19.86
N ILE A 797 11.32 -2.05 20.98
CA ILE A 797 10.55 -2.66 22.06
C ILE A 797 10.56 -1.74 23.28
N ASP A 798 9.39 -1.56 23.88
CA ASP A 798 9.16 -0.89 25.14
C ASP A 798 8.30 -1.82 26.01
N GLY A 799 8.92 -2.50 26.96
CA GLY A 799 8.27 -3.49 27.82
C GLY A 799 8.43 -4.94 27.35
N THR A 800 7.33 -5.70 27.40
CA THR A 800 7.34 -7.16 27.23
C THR A 800 7.23 -7.63 25.77
N ILE A 801 7.70 -8.84 25.49
CA ILE A 801 7.48 -9.56 24.23
C ILE A 801 7.00 -11.00 24.50
N PRO A 802 6.40 -11.71 23.52
CA PRO A 802 5.97 -13.10 23.70
C PRO A 802 7.12 -14.05 24.05
N VAL A 803 6.78 -15.24 24.55
CA VAL A 803 7.71 -16.32 24.91
C VAL A 803 8.03 -17.17 23.68
N GLY A 804 9.28 -17.16 23.22
CA GLY A 804 9.78 -17.94 22.07
C GLY A 804 11.11 -18.62 22.39
N LYS A 805 11.44 -19.75 21.76
CA LYS A 805 12.64 -20.55 22.10
C LYS A 805 13.91 -19.70 22.00
N VAL A 806 13.93 -18.82 21.01
CA VAL A 806 14.87 -17.70 20.87
C VAL A 806 14.08 -16.40 21.09
N LEU A 807 14.62 -15.46 21.86
CA LEU A 807 13.93 -14.18 22.10
C LEU A 807 13.91 -13.30 20.85
N THR A 808 15.05 -13.17 20.19
CA THR A 808 15.21 -12.25 19.06
C THR A 808 16.01 -12.92 17.95
N ARG A 809 15.64 -12.63 16.70
CA ARG A 809 16.43 -13.03 15.54
C ARG A 809 16.46 -11.92 14.51
N THR A 810 17.64 -11.58 14.02
CA THR A 810 17.85 -10.60 12.96
C THR A 810 18.52 -11.23 11.75
N GLY A 811 18.31 -10.65 10.57
CA GLY A 811 18.99 -11.05 9.32
C GLY A 811 18.85 -9.99 8.24
N ASN A 812 19.68 -10.04 7.20
CA ASN A 812 19.60 -9.14 6.03
C ASN A 812 19.42 -7.65 6.41
N SER A 813 20.27 -7.16 7.31
CA SER A 813 20.24 -5.77 7.83
C SER A 813 19.01 -5.39 8.68
N GLY A 814 18.24 -6.37 9.17
CA GLY A 814 17.19 -6.11 10.15
C GLY A 814 17.75 -5.78 11.54
N GLU A 815 17.04 -4.93 12.28
CA GLU A 815 17.46 -4.41 13.58
C GLU A 815 16.35 -4.59 14.64
N ILE A 816 16.73 -5.03 15.85
CA ILE A 816 15.83 -5.09 17.00
C ILE A 816 16.48 -4.29 18.13
N ARG A 817 15.73 -3.33 18.68
CA ARG A 817 16.18 -2.42 19.75
C ARG A 817 15.43 -2.70 21.04
N ASN A 818 16.13 -2.60 22.17
CA ASN A 818 15.58 -2.67 23.52
C ASN A 818 14.82 -3.97 23.84
N ALA A 819 15.26 -5.10 23.28
CA ALA A 819 14.64 -6.39 23.59
C ALA A 819 14.84 -6.75 25.08
N PRO A 820 13.80 -7.25 25.78
CA PRO A 820 13.91 -7.67 27.17
C PRO A 820 14.76 -8.94 27.31
N SER A 821 15.23 -9.20 28.55
CA SER A 821 16.02 -10.38 28.89
C SER A 821 15.22 -11.69 28.88
N SER A 822 13.89 -11.61 28.89
CA SER A 822 12.98 -12.74 28.80
C SER A 822 11.66 -12.34 28.12
N GLY A 823 10.98 -13.33 27.54
CA GLY A 823 9.61 -13.18 27.07
C GLY A 823 8.61 -13.37 28.21
N SER A 824 7.38 -12.90 28.01
CA SER A 824 6.28 -13.00 28.95
C SER A 824 5.09 -13.72 28.34
N ALA A 825 4.61 -14.78 29.00
CA ALA A 825 3.38 -15.46 28.64
C ALA A 825 2.13 -14.77 29.23
N GLY A 826 2.31 -13.74 30.07
CA GLY A 826 1.21 -13.18 30.87
C GLY A 826 0.90 -14.01 32.12
N GLY A 827 -0.16 -13.64 32.84
CA GLY A 827 -0.59 -14.25 34.11
C GLY A 827 -1.12 -15.69 33.98
N THR A 828 -1.55 -16.27 35.11
CA THR A 828 -1.93 -17.70 35.25
C THR A 828 -3.18 -18.14 34.49
N GLU A 829 -4.03 -17.22 34.02
CA GLU A 829 -5.16 -17.56 33.14
C GLU A 829 -4.68 -17.63 31.70
N ILE A 830 -4.29 -18.83 31.28
CA ILE A 830 -4.12 -19.16 29.86
C ILE A 830 -5.52 -19.11 29.26
N PRO A 831 -5.81 -18.21 28.30
CA PRO A 831 -7.10 -18.24 27.62
C PRO A 831 -7.25 -19.60 26.94
N THR A 832 -8.31 -20.32 27.31
CA THR A 832 -8.65 -21.59 26.68
C THR A 832 -8.86 -21.35 25.19
N PRO A 833 -8.17 -22.09 24.30
CA PRO A 833 -8.38 -21.95 22.86
C PRO A 833 -9.85 -22.20 22.54
N PRO A 834 -10.47 -21.40 21.66
CA PRO A 834 -11.81 -21.71 21.19
C PRO A 834 -11.81 -23.09 20.53
N PRO A 835 -12.86 -23.90 20.72
CA PRO A 835 -12.95 -25.23 20.12
C PRO A 835 -12.72 -25.12 18.62
N GLN A 836 -11.80 -25.92 18.08
CA GLN A 836 -11.54 -25.98 16.64
C GLN A 836 -12.88 -26.14 15.90
N THR A 837 -13.21 -25.18 15.05
CA THR A 837 -14.46 -25.18 14.28
C THR A 837 -14.37 -26.29 13.24
N VAL A 838 -14.88 -27.45 13.61
CA VAL A 838 -14.93 -28.63 12.77
C VAL A 838 -15.87 -28.34 11.59
N LYS A 839 -15.32 -28.25 10.37
CA LYS A 839 -16.10 -27.89 9.18
C LYS A 839 -16.75 -29.15 8.62
N GLU A 840 -18.05 -29.09 8.36
CA GLU A 840 -18.81 -30.21 7.80
C GLU A 840 -18.73 -30.20 6.27
N TYR A 841 -18.28 -31.30 5.68
CA TYR A 841 -18.19 -31.56 4.25
C TYR A 841 -19.23 -32.61 3.87
N THR A 842 -19.66 -32.63 2.61
CA THR A 842 -20.63 -33.60 2.09
C THR A 842 -20.10 -34.18 0.78
N ASP A 843 -19.92 -35.50 0.71
CA ASP A 843 -19.52 -36.22 -0.50
C ASP A 843 -20.58 -37.26 -0.87
N THR A 844 -20.75 -37.51 -2.18
CA THR A 844 -21.72 -38.48 -2.70
C THR A 844 -21.06 -39.57 -3.54
N PHE A 845 -21.54 -40.81 -3.41
CA PHE A 845 -21.01 -41.99 -4.09
C PHE A 845 -22.15 -42.80 -4.70
N SER A 846 -22.12 -43.02 -6.01
CA SER A 846 -23.09 -43.89 -6.69
C SER A 846 -22.67 -45.36 -6.63
N SER A 847 -23.65 -46.26 -6.54
CA SER A 847 -23.41 -47.70 -6.61
C SER A 847 -22.80 -48.07 -7.96
N THR A 848 -21.72 -48.85 -7.95
CA THR A 848 -21.04 -49.34 -9.16
C THR A 848 -21.74 -50.53 -9.77
N SER A 849 -22.38 -51.37 -8.94
CA SER A 849 -23.19 -52.50 -9.35
C SER A 849 -24.12 -52.95 -8.22
N SER A 850 -25.02 -53.88 -8.53
CA SER A 850 -25.96 -54.46 -7.57
C SER A 850 -26.27 -55.91 -7.93
N LYS A 851 -26.58 -56.74 -6.93
CA LYS A 851 -26.98 -58.14 -7.15
C LYS A 851 -27.73 -58.71 -5.96
N SER A 852 -28.56 -59.71 -6.21
CA SER A 852 -29.23 -60.47 -5.14
C SER A 852 -28.86 -61.94 -5.13
N TRP A 853 -28.69 -62.49 -3.93
CA TRP A 853 -28.52 -63.91 -3.65
C TRP A 853 -29.81 -64.50 -3.06
N ARG A 854 -30.07 -65.78 -3.32
CA ARG A 854 -31.23 -66.55 -2.83
C ARG A 854 -30.79 -67.83 -2.15
N THR A 855 -31.36 -68.14 -0.98
CA THR A 855 -31.07 -69.38 -0.24
C THR A 855 -31.22 -70.68 -1.04
N LYS A 856 -32.16 -70.72 -1.99
CA LYS A 856 -32.43 -71.94 -2.77
C LYS A 856 -31.63 -72.04 -4.08
N TYR A 857 -31.22 -70.92 -4.67
CA TYR A 857 -30.71 -70.86 -6.05
C TYR A 857 -29.40 -70.08 -6.21
N GLY A 858 -28.83 -69.55 -5.13
CA GLY A 858 -27.64 -68.72 -5.20
C GLY A 858 -27.90 -67.37 -5.87
N TRP A 859 -26.88 -66.86 -6.56
CA TRP A 859 -26.93 -65.55 -7.21
C TRP A 859 -27.94 -65.48 -8.36
N ARG A 860 -28.72 -64.41 -8.39
CA ARG A 860 -29.58 -64.05 -9.51
C ARG A 860 -28.74 -63.70 -10.73
N SER A 861 -29.15 -64.19 -11.90
CA SER A 861 -28.59 -63.85 -13.22
C SER A 861 -29.60 -63.16 -14.12
N ASP A 862 -30.86 -63.07 -13.70
CA ASP A 862 -31.98 -62.60 -14.50
C ASP A 862 -32.13 -61.07 -14.51
N ASN A 863 -31.59 -60.37 -13.51
CA ASN A 863 -31.56 -58.91 -13.42
C ASN A 863 -30.55 -58.44 -12.36
N SER A 864 -30.43 -57.12 -12.20
CA SER A 864 -29.60 -56.45 -11.19
C SER A 864 -30.40 -55.81 -10.05
N TYR A 865 -31.67 -56.18 -9.88
CA TYR A 865 -32.49 -55.63 -8.81
C TYR A 865 -32.04 -56.13 -7.43
N VAL A 866 -32.38 -55.35 -6.41
CA VAL A 866 -32.01 -55.61 -5.02
C VAL A 866 -33.24 -56.06 -4.27
N TYR A 867 -33.25 -57.33 -3.88
CA TYR A 867 -34.38 -58.02 -3.24
C TYR A 867 -34.14 -58.21 -1.75
N GLN A 868 -35.21 -58.10 -0.96
CA GLN A 868 -35.30 -58.59 0.42
C GLN A 868 -36.49 -59.54 0.55
N GLY A 869 -36.38 -60.56 1.41
CA GLY A 869 -37.48 -61.44 1.77
C GLY A 869 -37.70 -62.62 0.82
N SER A 870 -38.78 -63.36 0.99
CA SER A 870 -39.10 -64.58 0.25
C SER A 870 -40.51 -64.52 -0.34
N TYR A 871 -40.63 -65.01 -1.58
CA TYR A 871 -41.91 -65.27 -2.24
C TYR A 871 -41.89 -66.68 -2.87
N GLY A 872 -41.50 -67.68 -2.06
CA GLY A 872 -41.48 -69.10 -2.46
C GLY A 872 -40.19 -69.59 -3.14
N TYR A 873 -39.23 -68.71 -3.44
CA TYR A 873 -37.98 -69.05 -4.16
C TYR A 873 -36.71 -68.91 -3.32
N GLY A 874 -36.84 -69.00 -2.00
CA GLY A 874 -35.76 -68.75 -1.04
C GLY A 874 -35.72 -67.29 -0.57
N ASN A 875 -35.08 -67.06 0.57
CA ASN A 875 -34.94 -65.74 1.16
C ASN A 875 -33.85 -64.96 0.40
N HIS A 876 -34.11 -63.68 0.12
CA HIS A 876 -33.22 -62.84 -0.69
C HIS A 876 -32.35 -61.94 0.16
N MET A 877 -31.06 -61.90 -0.20
CA MET A 877 -30.10 -60.89 0.22
C MET A 877 -29.75 -60.01 -0.97
N GLY A 878 -30.14 -58.75 -0.95
CA GLY A 878 -29.83 -57.79 -2.01
C GLY A 878 -28.68 -56.88 -1.61
N LEU A 879 -27.70 -56.69 -2.49
CA LEU A 879 -26.49 -55.91 -2.24
C LEU A 879 -26.32 -54.80 -3.28
N TRP A 880 -25.89 -53.62 -2.81
CA TRP A 880 -25.35 -52.52 -3.60
C TRP A 880 -23.85 -52.38 -3.34
N PHE A 881 -23.07 -52.50 -4.40
CA PHE A 881 -21.62 -52.36 -4.37
C PHE A 881 -21.23 -50.92 -4.71
N PHE A 882 -20.18 -50.40 -4.08
CA PHE A 882 -19.65 -49.07 -4.33
C PHE A 882 -18.15 -49.15 -4.65
N ASN A 883 -17.58 -48.06 -5.17
CA ASN A 883 -16.13 -47.95 -5.31
C ASN A 883 -15.51 -47.69 -3.92
N ASP A 884 -15.20 -48.78 -3.21
CA ASP A 884 -14.69 -48.73 -1.84
C ASP A 884 -13.35 -47.98 -1.73
N ALA A 885 -12.49 -48.08 -2.76
CA ALA A 885 -11.25 -47.33 -2.81
C ALA A 885 -11.49 -45.82 -2.86
N SER A 886 -12.45 -45.36 -3.67
CA SER A 886 -12.84 -43.95 -3.77
C SER A 886 -13.44 -43.43 -2.46
N ILE A 887 -14.22 -44.24 -1.76
CA ILE A 887 -14.80 -43.85 -0.46
C ILE A 887 -13.67 -43.67 0.56
N ARG A 888 -12.75 -44.63 0.67
CA ARG A 888 -11.63 -44.54 1.63
C ARG A 888 -10.63 -43.43 1.30
N SER A 889 -10.31 -43.21 0.03
CA SER A 889 -9.42 -42.11 -0.36
C SER A 889 -10.04 -40.74 -0.05
N THR A 890 -11.37 -40.64 -0.18
CA THR A 890 -12.12 -39.42 0.16
C THR A 890 -12.22 -39.25 1.67
N LEU A 891 -12.45 -40.34 2.42
CA LEU A 891 -12.62 -40.32 3.87
C LEU A 891 -11.35 -40.85 4.55
N SER A 892 -10.32 -40.01 4.73
CA SER A 892 -9.14 -40.38 5.53
C SER A 892 -9.52 -40.70 6.99
N SER A 893 -8.72 -41.52 7.68
CA SER A 893 -8.97 -41.91 9.08
C SER A 893 -9.07 -40.74 10.07
N SER A 894 -8.54 -39.58 9.70
CA SER A 894 -8.63 -38.32 10.46
C SER A 894 -9.98 -37.59 10.39
N LYS A 895 -10.92 -38.02 9.55
CA LYS A 895 -12.23 -37.36 9.36
C LYS A 895 -13.31 -37.99 10.25
N GLU A 896 -14.07 -37.18 10.98
CA GLU A 896 -15.18 -37.64 11.85
C GLU A 896 -16.50 -37.70 11.07
N ILE A 897 -17.15 -38.86 10.97
CA ILE A 897 -18.42 -38.99 10.23
C ILE A 897 -19.58 -38.41 11.06
N THR A 898 -20.29 -37.42 10.51
CA THR A 898 -21.44 -36.78 11.17
C THR A 898 -22.78 -37.26 10.63
N SER A 899 -22.85 -37.68 9.37
CA SER A 899 -24.08 -38.21 8.77
C SER A 899 -23.78 -39.17 7.62
N ILE A 900 -24.69 -40.11 7.39
CA ILE A 900 -24.68 -40.97 6.21
C ILE A 900 -26.13 -41.18 5.76
N ARG A 901 -26.40 -40.93 4.49
CA ARG A 901 -27.70 -41.14 3.87
C ARG A 901 -27.56 -42.00 2.63
N LEU A 902 -28.57 -42.82 2.35
CA LEU A 902 -28.66 -43.65 1.17
C LEU A 902 -29.96 -43.33 0.42
N ARG A 903 -29.86 -42.93 -0.85
CA ARG A 903 -31.00 -42.79 -1.75
C ARG A 903 -31.21 -44.08 -2.52
N VAL A 904 -32.39 -44.68 -2.37
CA VAL A 904 -32.80 -45.89 -3.08
C VAL A 904 -34.24 -45.76 -3.54
N SER A 905 -34.58 -46.49 -4.61
CA SER A 905 -35.91 -46.50 -5.19
C SER A 905 -36.55 -47.88 -5.11
N ARG A 906 -37.71 -47.98 -4.47
CA ARG A 906 -38.53 -49.20 -4.42
C ARG A 906 -39.34 -49.31 -5.72
N ARG A 907 -39.28 -50.48 -6.35
CA ARG A 907 -40.02 -50.71 -7.60
C ARG A 907 -41.52 -50.76 -7.35
N SER A 908 -42.31 -50.47 -8.38
CA SER A 908 -43.77 -50.60 -8.36
C SER A 908 -44.24 -52.05 -8.57
N GLU A 909 -43.48 -53.01 -8.05
CA GLU A 909 -43.73 -54.44 -8.16
C GLU A 909 -43.02 -55.19 -7.03
N GLY A 910 -43.47 -56.42 -6.76
CA GLY A 910 -42.92 -57.27 -5.71
C GLY A 910 -43.42 -56.94 -4.31
N GLY A 911 -44.10 -57.93 -3.71
CA GLY A 911 -44.66 -57.84 -2.36
C GLY A 911 -45.92 -56.99 -2.29
N ASN A 912 -46.18 -56.41 -1.12
CA ASN A 912 -47.34 -55.54 -0.88
C ASN A 912 -47.06 -54.10 -1.35
N SER A 913 -48.02 -53.49 -2.04
CA SER A 913 -47.96 -52.10 -2.54
C SER A 913 -47.92 -51.04 -1.44
N SER A 914 -48.44 -51.37 -0.25
CA SER A 914 -48.39 -50.53 0.94
C SER A 914 -46.96 -50.34 1.46
N SER A 915 -46.79 -49.33 2.30
CA SER A 915 -45.50 -49.02 2.93
C SER A 915 -45.00 -50.21 3.76
N ASN A 916 -43.79 -50.69 3.47
CA ASN A 916 -43.10 -51.76 4.19
C ASN A 916 -41.66 -51.34 4.48
N THR A 917 -41.10 -51.75 5.61
CA THR A 917 -39.78 -51.32 6.06
C THR A 917 -38.69 -52.32 5.65
N PRO A 918 -37.73 -51.95 4.77
CA PRO A 918 -36.54 -52.74 4.52
C PRO A 918 -35.60 -52.77 5.73
N THR A 919 -34.88 -53.88 5.83
CA THR A 919 -33.85 -54.12 6.83
C THR A 919 -32.51 -53.95 6.14
N PHE A 920 -31.96 -52.74 6.19
CA PHE A 920 -30.66 -52.43 5.62
C PHE A 920 -29.56 -53.12 6.42
N ARG A 921 -28.46 -53.47 5.75
CA ARG A 921 -27.25 -54.05 6.33
C ARG A 921 -25.98 -53.54 5.66
N THR A 922 -24.82 -53.76 6.27
CA THR A 922 -23.51 -53.60 5.61
C THR A 922 -22.96 -54.94 5.11
N HIS A 923 -22.03 -54.89 4.15
CA HIS A 923 -21.26 -56.06 3.69
C HIS A 923 -19.82 -55.65 3.31
N ASN A 924 -18.88 -56.60 3.31
CA ASN A 924 -17.44 -56.36 3.08
C ASN A 924 -16.92 -56.87 1.71
N TYR A 925 -17.71 -56.69 0.67
CA TYR A 925 -17.38 -57.20 -0.68
C TYR A 925 -17.40 -56.06 -1.71
N SER A 926 -16.37 -55.99 -2.57
CA SER A 926 -16.33 -55.06 -3.72
C SER A 926 -17.09 -55.61 -4.95
N SER A 927 -17.39 -56.90 -4.96
CA SER A 927 -18.15 -57.61 -5.99
C SER A 927 -18.87 -58.83 -5.39
N PRO A 928 -19.89 -59.40 -6.04
CA PRO A 928 -20.59 -60.59 -5.53
C PRO A 928 -19.64 -61.75 -5.18
N PRO A 929 -19.62 -62.26 -3.92
CA PRO A 929 -18.80 -63.43 -3.56
C PRO A 929 -19.29 -64.73 -4.23
N LYS A 930 -18.50 -65.81 -4.17
CA LYS A 930 -18.89 -67.10 -4.80
C LYS A 930 -20.09 -67.77 -4.14
N GLY A 931 -20.30 -67.56 -2.84
CA GLY A 931 -21.33 -68.20 -2.02
C GLY A 931 -22.37 -67.22 -1.47
N GLU A 932 -23.06 -67.64 -0.41
CA GLU A 932 -23.93 -66.78 0.39
C GLU A 932 -23.14 -65.57 0.94
N PRO A 933 -23.63 -64.34 0.76
CA PRO A 933 -23.00 -63.16 1.34
C PRO A 933 -23.11 -63.13 2.87
N ASP A 934 -21.99 -62.88 3.55
CA ASP A 934 -22.04 -62.51 4.96
C ASP A 934 -22.45 -61.04 5.10
N LEU A 935 -23.54 -60.81 5.85
CA LEU A 935 -24.07 -59.48 6.13
C LEU A 935 -23.93 -59.17 7.62
N SER A 936 -23.55 -57.94 7.93
CA SER A 936 -23.29 -57.50 9.30
C SER A 936 -24.48 -56.74 9.91
N SER A 937 -24.19 -55.66 10.63
CA SER A 937 -25.13 -54.81 11.36
C SER A 937 -26.36 -54.48 10.54
N SER A 938 -27.54 -54.38 11.18
CA SER A 938 -28.80 -54.04 10.53
C SER A 938 -29.44 -52.77 11.07
N THR A 939 -30.19 -52.07 10.23
CA THR A 939 -31.10 -50.97 10.64
C THR A 939 -32.35 -50.94 9.76
N SER A 940 -33.45 -50.40 10.28
CA SER A 940 -34.75 -50.33 9.60
C SER A 940 -35.40 -48.94 9.76
N PRO A 941 -34.79 -47.88 9.22
CA PRO A 941 -35.09 -46.48 9.56
C PRO A 941 -36.38 -45.92 8.96
N THR A 942 -36.86 -46.41 7.82
CA THR A 942 -38.09 -45.90 7.19
C THR A 942 -38.74 -46.91 6.24
N GLY A 943 -40.07 -46.88 6.17
CA GLY A 943 -40.86 -47.71 5.25
C GLY A 943 -40.92 -47.13 3.84
N PHE A 944 -41.06 -48.00 2.83
CA PHE A 944 -41.20 -47.64 1.42
C PHE A 944 -42.51 -48.22 0.89
N LYS A 945 -43.32 -47.43 0.18
CA LYS A 945 -44.40 -47.96 -0.69
C LYS A 945 -43.87 -48.18 -2.11
N TRP A 946 -44.65 -48.83 -2.96
CA TRP A 946 -44.31 -48.97 -4.38
C TRP A 946 -44.07 -47.60 -5.04
N GLY A 947 -42.96 -47.49 -5.78
CA GLY A 947 -42.56 -46.29 -6.50
C GLY A 947 -41.81 -45.24 -5.68
N ASP A 948 -41.64 -45.42 -4.36
CA ASP A 948 -40.89 -44.47 -3.53
C ASP A 948 -39.42 -44.39 -3.96
N ASP A 949 -38.92 -43.17 -4.21
CA ASP A 949 -37.50 -42.83 -4.34
C ASP A 949 -37.17 -41.74 -3.31
N LYS A 950 -36.35 -42.09 -2.31
CA LYS A 950 -36.04 -41.18 -1.22
C LYS A 950 -34.73 -41.51 -0.52
N TRP A 951 -34.23 -40.51 0.20
CA TRP A 951 -33.10 -40.63 1.11
C TRP A 951 -33.50 -41.34 2.40
N VAL A 952 -32.57 -42.14 2.91
CA VAL A 952 -32.67 -42.88 4.16
C VAL A 952 -31.43 -42.62 4.99
N THR A 953 -31.59 -42.16 6.23
CA THR A 953 -30.46 -41.99 7.15
C THR A 953 -30.00 -43.34 7.70
N LEU A 954 -28.70 -43.63 7.58
CA LEU A 954 -28.05 -44.83 8.11
C LEU A 954 -27.23 -44.49 9.37
N PRO A 955 -26.81 -45.48 10.18
CA PRO A 955 -25.96 -45.23 11.34
C PRO A 955 -24.61 -44.63 10.96
N THR A 956 -24.15 -43.59 11.66
CA THR A 956 -22.83 -42.96 11.41
C THR A 956 -21.66 -43.94 11.54
N SER A 957 -21.79 -44.96 12.39
CA SER A 957 -20.83 -46.06 12.51
C SER A 957 -20.61 -46.84 11.21
N TRP A 958 -21.59 -46.85 10.29
CA TRP A 958 -21.43 -47.48 8.99
C TRP A 958 -20.58 -46.63 8.04
N GLY A 959 -20.68 -45.31 8.14
CA GLY A 959 -19.76 -44.41 7.44
C GLY A 959 -18.32 -44.61 7.92
N ALA A 960 -18.11 -44.80 9.23
CA ALA A 960 -16.80 -45.16 9.78
C ALA A 960 -16.33 -46.54 9.28
N SER A 961 -17.21 -47.54 9.23
CA SER A 961 -16.86 -48.86 8.70
C SER A 961 -16.48 -48.82 7.20
N LEU A 962 -17.15 -47.98 6.40
CA LEU A 962 -16.81 -47.77 4.99
C LEU A 962 -15.49 -47.01 4.82
N ARG A 963 -15.23 -46.02 5.69
CA ARG A 963 -13.97 -45.26 5.77
C ARG A 963 -12.78 -46.15 6.12
N ASP A 964 -12.94 -47.03 7.09
CA ASP A 964 -11.87 -47.86 7.64
C ASP A 964 -11.68 -49.16 6.83
N GLY A 965 -12.64 -49.49 5.95
CA GLY A 965 -12.59 -50.65 5.07
C GLY A 965 -13.19 -51.93 5.66
N ASP A 966 -13.81 -51.84 6.84
CA ASP A 966 -14.56 -52.93 7.48
C ASP A 966 -15.87 -53.25 6.74
N ALA A 967 -16.42 -52.26 6.03
CA ALA A 967 -17.52 -52.41 5.09
C ALA A 967 -17.14 -51.84 3.71
N LYS A 968 -17.78 -52.36 2.66
CA LYS A 968 -17.56 -51.95 1.25
C LYS A 968 -18.85 -51.65 0.50
N GLY A 969 -20.00 -51.95 1.10
CA GLY A 969 -21.30 -51.63 0.52
C GLY A 969 -22.46 -51.85 1.48
N ILE A 970 -23.67 -51.65 0.94
CA ILE A 970 -24.93 -51.69 1.67
C ILE A 970 -25.82 -52.78 1.08
N ALA A 971 -26.57 -53.47 1.93
CA ALA A 971 -27.47 -54.54 1.56
C ALA A 971 -28.87 -54.34 2.16
N ILE A 972 -29.84 -55.15 1.73
CA ILE A 972 -31.12 -55.36 2.40
C ILE A 972 -31.34 -56.86 2.60
N PHE A 973 -31.72 -57.25 3.81
CA PHE A 973 -31.99 -58.64 4.18
C PHE A 973 -32.74 -58.72 5.51
N GLU A 974 -33.88 -59.43 5.48
CA GLU A 974 -34.64 -59.78 6.67
C GLU A 974 -34.64 -61.30 6.85
N LYS A 975 -34.24 -61.76 8.04
CA LYS A 975 -33.99 -63.17 8.34
C LYS A 975 -35.27 -64.00 8.24
N ASP A 976 -36.39 -63.42 8.66
CA ASP A 976 -37.70 -64.08 8.66
C ASP A 976 -38.32 -64.19 7.26
N GLY A 977 -37.67 -63.62 6.24
CA GLY A 977 -38.14 -63.71 4.86
C GLY A 977 -39.34 -62.81 4.54
N SER A 978 -39.74 -61.93 5.45
CA SER A 978 -40.84 -60.98 5.28
C SER A 978 -40.43 -59.61 5.82
N PRO A 979 -40.79 -58.49 5.19
CA PRO A 979 -41.57 -58.39 3.96
C PRO A 979 -40.74 -58.66 2.70
N TYR A 980 -41.37 -59.25 1.67
CA TYR A 980 -40.78 -59.38 0.35
C TYR A 980 -40.82 -58.03 -0.39
N MET A 981 -39.67 -57.51 -0.80
CA MET A 981 -39.55 -56.20 -1.44
C MET A 981 -38.49 -56.21 -2.54
N ILE A 982 -38.69 -55.38 -3.56
CA ILE A 982 -37.78 -55.22 -4.70
C ILE A 982 -37.42 -53.75 -4.86
N PHE A 983 -36.12 -53.46 -4.91
CA PHE A 983 -35.55 -52.15 -5.15
C PHE A 983 -34.77 -52.13 -6.47
N ASN A 984 -34.63 -50.94 -7.05
CA ASN A 984 -33.78 -50.73 -8.21
C ASN A 984 -32.29 -50.96 -7.87
N GLY A 985 -31.51 -51.31 -8.89
CA GLY A 985 -30.08 -51.57 -8.74
C GLY A 985 -29.24 -50.33 -8.46
N SER A 986 -29.74 -49.14 -8.77
CA SER A 986 -29.06 -47.88 -8.49
C SER A 986 -29.28 -47.42 -7.05
N ALA A 987 -28.21 -47.06 -6.36
CA ALA A 987 -28.24 -46.36 -5.09
C ALA A 987 -27.22 -45.21 -5.08
N THR A 988 -27.49 -44.17 -4.29
CA THR A 988 -26.53 -43.08 -4.04
C THR A 988 -26.31 -42.93 -2.55
N LEU A 989 -25.06 -42.99 -2.13
CA LEU A 989 -24.62 -42.71 -0.77
C LEU A 989 -24.25 -41.24 -0.66
N GLU A 990 -24.62 -40.60 0.44
CA GLU A 990 -24.16 -39.28 0.84
C GLU A 990 -23.52 -39.42 2.22
N ILE A 991 -22.28 -38.98 2.38
CA ILE A 991 -21.58 -39.00 3.66
C ILE A 991 -21.20 -37.57 4.02
N LYS A 992 -21.64 -37.14 5.20
CA LYS A 992 -21.20 -35.91 5.84
C LYS A 992 -20.13 -36.20 6.88
N TYR A 993 -19.10 -35.38 6.91
CA TYR A 993 -18.02 -35.52 7.85
C TYR A 993 -17.37 -34.20 8.21
N LYS A 994 -16.75 -34.21 9.36
CA LYS A 994 -16.07 -33.13 10.02
C LYS A 994 -14.56 -33.24 9.76
N LYS A 995 -13.94 -32.13 9.36
CA LYS A 995 -12.49 -31.98 9.19
C LYS A 995 -12.00 -30.74 9.91
#